data_AF-A0A0D3A1X3-F1
#
_entry.id   AF-A0A0D3A1X3-F1
#
_cell.length_a   1.000
_cell.length_b   1.000
_cell.length_c   1.000
_cell.angle_alpha   90.00
_cell.angle_beta   90.00
_cell.angle_gamma   90.00
#
_symmetry.space_group_name_H-M   'P 1'
#
loop_
_entity.id
_entity.type
_entity.pdbx_description
1 polymer ?
#
loop_
_entity_poly.entity_id
_entity_poly.type
_entity_poly.pdbx_seq_one_letter_code
_entity_poly.pdbx_strand_id
1 'polypeptide(L)'
;MAATSCFSSSISLNAKPNKPSKPLPFLRSPFLKPSSSPLPASLSSSHGVVSSSRIKNHPLAFLSDNNDDYDEKPREECGVVGIYGDSEASRLCYLALHALQHRGQEGAGIVTVSKDKVLQTITGVGLVSEVFNESKLDQLPGDIAIGHVRYSTAGSSMLKNVQPFVAGYRFGSVGVAHNGNLVNYTKLRAELEENGSIFNTSSDTEVVLHLIAISKARPFFMRIVDACEKLQGAYSMVFVTEDKLVAVRDPHGFRPLVMGRRSNGAVVFASETCALDLIEATYEREVYPGEVLVVDKDGVKSQCLMPHPEPKQCIFEHIYFSLPNSIVFGRSVYESRHVFGEILATESPVDCDVVIAVPDSGVVAALGYAAKSGVAFQQGLIRSHYVGRTFIEPSQKIRDFGVKLKLSPVRGVLEGKRVVVVDDSIVRGTTSSKIVRLLREAGAKEVHMRIASPPIVASCYYGVDTPSSEELISNRMSVDEVRDYIGSDSLAFLSFETLKKHLGEDSKTFCYACFTGNYPVKPTEDKVKRGGGDFIDDGLVGGINNIEGGSTVAMANVFHAHQSHLFFPLNPSISTVRSKTQTFHFPQSTAPANLRTDLSVRQRSVKCMANPRRVKMVAKQIMRELSDMLLTDNVLQHAVLPEAALGADRYLSSLTTISDVEVSNDLQIVKVYVSVFGDDRGKDVAIAGLKSKAKYVRSELGKRMKLRLTPEVRFIEDESMERGSRVIAILDKIKAEKGSEGEPETSDSPEDDQDWGVDDPDEDIIYISDPNLHTKSFNMSTFSGDETAPFFGFLGAAAALVFSCMGAAYGTAKSGVGVASMGVMRPELVMKSIVPVVMAGVLGIYGLIIAVIISTGINPKAKSYYLFDGYAHLSSGLACGLAGLSAGMAIGIVGDAGVRANAQQPKLFVGMILILIFAEALALYGLIVGIILSSRAGQSRAE
;
A
#
# COMPACT_ATOMS: atom_id res chain seq x y z
N MET A 1 -41.26 -55.89 -7.39
CA MET A 1 -40.61 -56.96 -6.60
C MET A 1 -40.10 -56.29 -5.34
N ALA A 2 -40.68 -56.47 -4.15
CA ALA A 2 -40.90 -57.71 -3.37
C ALA A 2 -39.58 -58.21 -2.70
N ALA A 3 -39.51 -58.45 -1.38
CA ALA A 3 -40.48 -58.16 -0.30
C ALA A 3 -39.84 -58.27 1.11
N THR A 4 -40.49 -57.69 2.13
CA THR A 4 -40.45 -58.05 3.58
C THR A 4 -39.10 -57.95 4.34
N SER A 5 -39.05 -57.81 5.67
CA SER A 5 -40.09 -57.87 6.74
C SER A 5 -39.83 -56.88 7.90
N CYS A 6 -40.89 -56.42 8.58
CA CYS A 6 -40.84 -55.63 9.82
C CYS A 6 -41.07 -56.51 11.07
N PHE A 7 -40.71 -56.02 12.27
CA PHE A 7 -41.34 -56.19 13.62
C PHE A 7 -40.46 -55.35 14.58
N SER A 8 -40.86 -54.36 15.40
CA SER A 8 -41.94 -54.22 16.41
C SER A 8 -41.86 -55.27 17.53
N SER A 9 -42.11 -54.98 18.82
CA SER A 9 -43.07 -54.02 19.40
C SER A 9 -42.65 -53.37 20.75
N SER A 10 -43.44 -52.38 21.19
CA SER A 10 -43.37 -51.71 22.50
C SER A 10 -44.31 -52.33 23.55
N ILE A 11 -44.18 -51.92 24.83
CA ILE A 11 -45.19 -52.06 25.91
C ILE A 11 -44.98 -50.94 26.96
N SER A 12 -45.98 -50.67 27.82
CA SER A 12 -46.11 -49.43 28.63
C SER A 12 -46.75 -49.67 30.02
N LEU A 13 -47.00 -48.58 30.78
CA LEU A 13 -47.70 -48.46 32.09
C LEU A 13 -46.80 -48.77 33.33
N ASN A 14 -47.04 -48.24 34.55
CA ASN A 14 -48.22 -47.55 35.11
C ASN A 14 -47.87 -46.45 36.19
N ALA A 15 -48.83 -45.92 36.95
CA ALA A 15 -48.75 -44.61 37.67
C ALA A 15 -48.64 -44.58 39.24
N LYS A 16 -48.46 -43.35 39.77
CA LYS A 16 -48.66 -42.67 41.12
C LYS A 16 -49.42 -43.44 42.27
N PRO A 17 -49.41 -43.05 43.60
CA PRO A 17 -49.23 -41.68 44.19
C PRO A 17 -48.65 -41.46 45.65
N ASN A 18 -48.40 -40.17 45.99
CA ASN A 18 -48.62 -39.44 47.29
C ASN A 18 -47.80 -39.57 48.62
N LYS A 19 -47.94 -38.49 49.43
CA LYS A 19 -47.30 -37.96 50.68
C LYS A 19 -47.81 -38.60 52.02
N PRO A 20 -47.26 -38.36 53.26
CA PRO A 20 -46.67 -37.14 53.88
C PRO A 20 -45.33 -37.38 54.69
N SER A 21 -44.85 -36.73 55.79
CA SER A 21 -45.33 -35.72 56.80
C SER A 21 -44.21 -34.83 57.45
N LYS A 22 -44.15 -34.66 58.80
CA LYS A 22 -43.38 -33.69 59.67
C LYS A 22 -43.32 -34.23 61.15
N PRO A 23 -42.68 -33.63 62.22
CA PRO A 23 -42.19 -32.23 62.42
C PRO A 23 -40.85 -31.94 63.23
N LEU A 24 -40.42 -30.66 63.15
CA LEU A 24 -39.75 -29.65 64.07
C LEU A 24 -39.37 -29.96 65.57
N PRO A 25 -38.57 -29.12 66.34
CA PRO A 25 -38.46 -27.62 66.32
C PRO A 25 -37.16 -26.82 66.74
N PHE A 26 -37.12 -25.55 66.29
CA PHE A 26 -36.62 -24.23 66.82
C PHE A 26 -35.57 -23.99 67.97
N LEU A 27 -34.74 -22.92 67.79
CA LEU A 27 -34.63 -21.64 68.59
C LEU A 27 -33.48 -20.73 68.01
N ARG A 28 -33.71 -19.49 67.51
CA ARG A 28 -33.74 -18.10 68.10
C ARG A 28 -32.40 -17.36 68.36
N SER A 29 -32.41 -16.03 68.14
CA SER A 29 -31.33 -15.02 68.39
C SER A 29 -31.82 -13.90 69.36
N PRO A 30 -30.95 -12.97 69.86
CA PRO A 30 -31.02 -11.55 69.43
C PRO A 30 -29.77 -10.61 69.60
N PHE A 31 -29.74 -9.50 68.83
CA PHE A 31 -29.23 -8.10 69.06
C PHE A 31 -28.12 -7.72 70.09
N LEU A 32 -27.11 -6.90 69.67
CA LEU A 32 -26.92 -5.45 70.05
C LEU A 32 -25.64 -4.75 69.46
N LYS A 33 -25.47 -3.44 69.75
CA LYS A 33 -24.45 -2.41 69.34
C LYS A 33 -24.24 -1.43 70.55
N PRO A 34 -23.46 -0.30 70.53
CA PRO A 34 -22.21 0.11 69.84
C PRO A 34 -21.18 0.86 70.75
N SER A 35 -19.97 1.21 70.26
CA SER A 35 -19.10 2.37 70.66
C SER A 35 -17.71 2.29 69.98
N SER A 36 -16.80 3.28 69.95
CA SER A 36 -16.88 4.76 69.73
C SER A 36 -15.47 5.30 69.40
N SER A 37 -15.32 6.39 68.65
CA SER A 37 -14.02 7.06 68.38
C SER A 37 -13.58 7.99 69.52
N PRO A 38 -12.33 8.52 69.51
CA PRO A 38 -12.15 9.90 68.99
C PRO A 38 -10.79 10.20 68.29
N LEU A 39 -10.70 11.39 67.66
CA LEU A 39 -9.48 12.08 67.21
C LEU A 39 -8.99 13.07 68.30
N PRO A 40 -7.79 13.67 68.14
CA PRO A 40 -7.79 15.14 67.91
C PRO A 40 -6.71 15.66 66.94
N ALA A 41 -6.82 16.96 66.59
CA ALA A 41 -5.77 17.78 65.97
C ALA A 41 -5.10 18.69 67.07
N SER A 42 -4.17 19.63 66.86
CA SER A 42 -3.68 20.35 65.66
C SER A 42 -2.36 21.13 65.95
N LEU A 43 -1.68 21.60 64.89
CA LEU A 43 -0.85 22.83 64.82
C LEU A 43 0.43 22.98 65.69
N SER A 44 1.59 23.17 65.03
CA SER A 44 2.51 24.32 65.18
C SER A 44 3.80 24.14 64.35
N SER A 45 4.71 25.12 64.34
CA SER A 45 5.80 25.28 63.35
C SER A 45 7.16 25.69 63.95
N SER A 46 8.29 25.23 63.40
CA SER A 46 9.53 26.04 63.13
C SER A 46 10.72 25.19 62.61
N HIS A 47 11.83 25.85 62.27
CA HIS A 47 12.99 25.33 61.51
C HIS A 47 13.96 24.40 62.29
N GLY A 48 14.70 23.52 61.59
CA GLY A 48 15.83 22.78 62.20
C GLY A 48 16.62 21.77 61.32
N VAL A 49 17.51 22.27 60.44
CA VAL A 49 18.75 21.64 59.90
C VAL A 49 18.80 20.12 59.59
N VAL A 50 18.83 19.80 58.28
CA VAL A 50 19.67 18.80 57.55
C VAL A 50 20.31 17.62 58.31
N SER A 51 19.89 16.37 57.98
CA SER A 51 20.82 15.31 57.50
C SER A 51 20.13 14.07 56.89
N SER A 52 20.68 13.60 55.76
CA SER A 52 20.65 12.24 55.17
C SER A 52 19.61 11.19 55.66
N SER A 53 18.64 10.86 54.81
CA SER A 53 18.26 9.45 54.49
C SER A 53 17.49 9.33 53.17
N ARG A 54 17.44 8.12 52.57
CA ARG A 54 16.92 7.89 51.21
C ARG A 54 15.38 7.79 51.17
N ILE A 55 14.75 8.63 50.35
CA ILE A 55 13.35 8.45 49.93
C ILE A 55 13.29 7.34 48.86
N LYS A 56 12.36 6.39 49.01
CA LYS A 56 11.93 5.47 47.94
C LYS A 56 10.73 6.09 47.21
N ASN A 57 10.94 6.65 46.02
CA ASN A 57 9.84 7.02 45.13
C ASN A 57 9.50 5.86 44.18
N HIS A 58 8.22 5.66 43.91
CA HIS A 58 7.74 4.83 42.80
C HIS A 58 8.22 5.43 41.47
N PRO A 59 8.76 4.62 40.53
CA PRO A 59 8.85 5.02 39.13
C PRO A 59 7.45 5.10 38.54
N LEU A 60 7.11 6.24 37.93
CA LEU A 60 6.01 6.34 36.99
C LEU A 60 6.38 5.52 35.74
N ALA A 61 5.56 4.54 35.37
CA ALA A 61 5.77 3.76 34.17
C ALA A 61 5.50 4.64 32.93
N PHE A 62 6.56 4.97 32.18
CA PHE A 62 6.42 5.57 30.85
C PHE A 62 5.87 4.52 29.89
N LEU A 63 4.58 4.65 29.54
CA LEU A 63 3.98 3.88 28.46
C LEU A 63 4.44 4.45 27.11
N SER A 64 5.40 3.78 26.47
CA SER A 64 5.80 4.05 25.09
C SER A 64 4.79 3.43 24.12
N ASP A 65 3.73 4.17 23.78
CA ASP A 65 2.64 3.74 22.89
C ASP A 65 3.06 3.70 21.40
N ASN A 66 4.03 2.83 21.07
CA ASN A 66 4.47 2.57 19.69
C ASN A 66 3.52 1.58 18.99
N ASN A 67 2.23 1.93 18.89
CA ASN A 67 1.21 1.13 18.22
C ASN A 67 1.12 1.45 16.72
N ASP A 68 2.00 0.83 15.93
CA ASP A 68 1.78 0.69 14.48
C ASP A 68 0.91 -0.54 14.19
N ASP A 69 -0.14 -0.32 13.40
CA ASP A 69 -1.25 -1.26 13.17
C ASP A 69 -0.86 -2.27 12.08
N TYR A 70 0.12 -3.13 12.39
CA TYR A 70 0.41 -4.33 11.59
C TYR A 70 -0.80 -5.28 11.66
N ASP A 71 -1.26 -5.80 10.52
CA ASP A 71 -2.40 -6.72 10.46
C ASP A 71 -2.17 -7.95 11.35
N GLU A 72 -3.16 -8.27 12.19
CA GLU A 72 -2.92 -9.04 13.42
C GLU A 72 -3.21 -10.55 13.32
N LYS A 73 -3.92 -11.02 12.28
CA LYS A 73 -4.13 -12.46 12.05
C LYS A 73 -2.97 -13.04 11.24
N PRO A 74 -2.54 -14.29 11.47
CA PRO A 74 -1.45 -14.89 10.70
C PRO A 74 -1.84 -14.90 9.22
N ARG A 75 -0.90 -14.66 8.30
CA ARG A 75 -1.17 -14.70 6.85
C ARG A 75 -0.24 -15.64 6.13
N GLU A 76 -0.79 -16.49 5.28
CA GLU A 76 0.00 -17.40 4.45
C GLU A 76 0.73 -16.63 3.35
N GLU A 77 1.87 -17.16 2.91
CA GLU A 77 2.75 -16.54 1.93
C GLU A 77 2.07 -16.30 0.59
N CYS A 78 1.48 -17.35 0.00
CA CYS A 78 1.19 -17.39 -1.42
C CYS A 78 0.09 -18.40 -1.79
N GLY A 79 -0.52 -18.19 -2.95
CA GLY A 79 -1.22 -19.24 -3.71
C GLY A 79 -0.51 -19.49 -5.04
N VAL A 80 -0.37 -20.74 -5.45
CA VAL A 80 0.22 -21.13 -6.75
C VAL A 80 -0.78 -21.87 -7.62
N VAL A 81 -0.66 -21.67 -8.95
CA VAL A 81 -1.45 -22.35 -9.99
C VAL A 81 -0.52 -22.77 -11.12
N GLY A 82 -0.75 -23.94 -11.72
CA GLY A 82 -0.12 -24.36 -12.97
C GLY A 82 -1.12 -25.08 -13.87
N ILE A 83 -1.09 -24.80 -15.18
CA ILE A 83 -2.02 -25.35 -16.18
C ILE A 83 -1.23 -25.83 -17.41
N TYR A 84 -1.56 -27.02 -17.92
CA TYR A 84 -0.93 -27.62 -19.11
C TYR A 84 -1.98 -28.21 -20.05
N GLY A 85 -1.93 -27.83 -21.33
CA GLY A 85 -2.74 -28.41 -22.40
C GLY A 85 -4.08 -27.71 -22.65
N ASP A 86 -4.18 -26.41 -22.38
CA ASP A 86 -5.40 -25.62 -22.60
C ASP A 86 -5.05 -24.29 -23.29
N SER A 87 -5.71 -23.97 -24.41
CA SER A 87 -5.38 -22.77 -25.20
C SER A 87 -5.70 -21.45 -24.49
N GLU A 88 -6.57 -21.47 -23.46
CA GLU A 88 -6.91 -20.32 -22.63
C GLU A 88 -6.17 -20.34 -21.27
N ALA A 89 -4.97 -20.96 -21.20
CA ALA A 89 -4.26 -21.19 -19.95
C ALA A 89 -4.01 -19.90 -19.14
N SER A 90 -3.81 -18.73 -19.77
CA SER A 90 -3.71 -17.44 -19.07
C SER A 90 -5.01 -17.03 -18.38
N ARG A 91 -6.16 -17.14 -19.06
CA ARG A 91 -7.48 -16.80 -18.49
C ARG A 91 -7.89 -17.76 -17.39
N LEU A 92 -7.68 -19.06 -17.60
CA LEU A 92 -7.93 -20.08 -16.58
C LEU A 92 -7.01 -19.91 -15.37
N CYS A 93 -5.76 -19.54 -15.59
CA CYS A 93 -4.84 -19.22 -14.50
C CYS A 93 -5.27 -17.95 -13.75
N TYR A 94 -5.74 -16.90 -14.44
CA TYR A 94 -6.34 -15.72 -13.82
C TYR A 94 -7.55 -16.07 -12.93
N LEU A 95 -8.48 -16.90 -13.43
CA LEU A 95 -9.65 -17.34 -12.66
C LEU A 95 -9.24 -18.17 -11.43
N ALA A 96 -8.33 -19.14 -11.59
CA ALA A 96 -7.82 -19.94 -10.49
C ALA A 96 -7.05 -19.10 -9.44
N LEU A 97 -6.29 -18.08 -9.85
CA LEU A 97 -5.67 -17.13 -8.93
C LEU A 97 -6.69 -16.24 -8.21
N HIS A 98 -7.79 -15.87 -8.87
CA HIS A 98 -8.89 -15.16 -8.24
C HIS A 98 -9.59 -16.02 -7.17
N ALA A 99 -9.73 -17.33 -7.39
CA ALA A 99 -10.19 -18.27 -6.35
C ALA A 99 -9.22 -18.39 -5.16
N LEU A 100 -7.91 -18.19 -5.38
CA LEU A 100 -6.88 -18.21 -4.34
C LEU A 100 -6.56 -16.82 -3.75
N GLN A 101 -7.32 -15.77 -4.07
CA GLN A 101 -7.03 -14.38 -3.70
C GLN A 101 -6.94 -14.14 -2.18
N HIS A 102 -7.48 -15.04 -1.34
CA HIS A 102 -7.31 -15.02 0.12
C HIS A 102 -5.89 -15.39 0.58
N ARG A 103 -5.11 -16.13 -0.23
CA ARG A 103 -3.71 -16.52 0.07
C ARG A 103 -2.67 -15.43 -0.23
N GLY A 104 -3.08 -14.31 -0.81
CA GLY A 104 -2.15 -13.21 -1.13
C GLY A 104 -2.85 -12.08 -1.88
N GLN A 105 -2.60 -10.84 -1.48
CA GLN A 105 -3.31 -9.65 -1.99
C GLN A 105 -2.35 -8.46 -2.26
N GLU A 106 -1.04 -8.70 -2.19
CA GLU A 106 0.04 -7.72 -2.31
C GLU A 106 0.58 -7.66 -3.73
N GLY A 107 0.41 -8.75 -4.48
CA GLY A 107 0.73 -8.82 -5.89
C GLY A 107 0.24 -10.12 -6.52
N ALA A 108 0.18 -10.13 -7.84
CA ALA A 108 -0.17 -11.28 -8.65
C ALA A 108 0.73 -11.36 -9.88
N GLY A 109 0.86 -12.56 -10.44
CA GLY A 109 1.66 -12.78 -11.64
C GLY A 109 1.26 -14.01 -12.42
N ILE A 110 1.45 -13.98 -13.73
CA ILE A 110 1.19 -15.09 -14.65
C ILE A 110 2.36 -15.16 -15.65
N VAL A 111 2.84 -16.37 -15.89
CA VAL A 111 3.80 -16.71 -16.95
C VAL A 111 3.13 -17.72 -17.89
N THR A 112 3.15 -17.45 -19.19
CA THR A 112 2.68 -18.38 -20.24
C THR A 112 3.79 -18.78 -21.19
N VAL A 113 3.61 -19.92 -21.87
CA VAL A 113 4.52 -20.38 -22.93
C VAL A 113 3.87 -20.14 -24.28
N SER A 114 4.42 -19.20 -25.05
CA SER A 114 3.94 -18.86 -26.38
C SER A 114 4.08 -20.04 -27.35
N LYS A 115 3.36 -19.99 -28.49
CA LYS A 115 3.49 -20.99 -29.57
C LYS A 115 4.91 -21.05 -30.16
N ASP A 116 5.66 -19.96 -30.07
CA ASP A 116 7.08 -19.85 -30.43
C ASP A 116 8.03 -20.34 -29.32
N LYS A 117 7.48 -20.93 -28.25
CA LYS A 117 8.19 -21.46 -27.07
C LYS A 117 8.93 -20.42 -26.24
N VAL A 118 8.44 -19.18 -26.22
CA VAL A 118 8.96 -18.09 -25.39
C VAL A 118 8.11 -17.96 -24.13
N LEU A 119 8.75 -17.85 -22.96
CA LEU A 119 8.05 -17.56 -21.71
C LEU A 119 7.69 -16.07 -21.65
N GLN A 120 6.40 -15.76 -21.78
CA GLN A 120 5.84 -14.42 -21.64
C GLN A 120 5.40 -14.23 -20.18
N THR A 121 5.67 -13.06 -19.59
CA THR A 121 5.41 -12.81 -18.15
C THR A 121 4.80 -11.42 -17.92
N ILE A 122 3.78 -11.36 -17.07
CA ILE A 122 3.24 -10.13 -16.51
C ILE A 122 3.06 -10.33 -15.00
N THR A 123 3.65 -9.44 -14.21
CA THR A 123 3.57 -9.41 -12.75
C THR A 123 3.22 -7.99 -12.28
N GLY A 124 2.52 -7.87 -11.16
CA GLY A 124 2.09 -6.58 -10.62
C GLY A 124 1.84 -6.59 -9.12
N VAL A 125 1.82 -5.40 -8.53
CA VAL A 125 1.42 -5.15 -7.13
C VAL A 125 -0.08 -4.88 -7.09
N GLY A 126 -0.79 -5.47 -6.11
CA GLY A 126 -2.24 -5.39 -5.97
C GLY A 126 -2.96 -6.74 -6.13
N LEU A 127 -4.29 -6.68 -6.22
CA LEU A 127 -5.18 -7.82 -6.45
C LEU A 127 -5.07 -8.35 -7.88
N VAL A 128 -5.49 -9.60 -8.11
CA VAL A 128 -5.48 -10.26 -9.43
C VAL A 128 -6.23 -9.43 -10.48
N SER A 129 -7.38 -8.86 -10.11
CA SER A 129 -8.20 -7.96 -10.96
C SER A 129 -7.62 -6.54 -11.15
N GLU A 130 -6.68 -6.11 -10.30
CA GLU A 130 -5.96 -4.84 -10.46
C GLU A 130 -4.72 -5.03 -11.36
N VAL A 131 -4.05 -6.18 -11.21
CA VAL A 131 -2.88 -6.55 -12.01
C VAL A 131 -3.27 -6.92 -13.44
N PHE A 132 -4.32 -7.71 -13.64
CA PHE A 132 -4.73 -8.21 -14.96
C PHE A 132 -6.06 -7.59 -15.42
N ASN A 133 -6.03 -7.03 -16.63
CA ASN A 133 -7.21 -6.70 -17.42
C ASN A 133 -7.14 -7.48 -18.75
N GLU A 134 -8.22 -7.45 -19.52
CA GLU A 134 -8.37 -8.19 -20.78
C GLU A 134 -7.15 -8.02 -21.70
N SER A 135 -6.79 -6.77 -21.99
CA SER A 135 -5.64 -6.43 -22.84
C SER A 135 -4.29 -6.98 -22.35
N LYS A 136 -4.11 -7.26 -21.05
CA LYS A 136 -2.92 -7.94 -20.51
C LYS A 136 -3.02 -9.47 -20.62
N LEU A 137 -4.21 -10.05 -20.53
CA LEU A 137 -4.42 -11.49 -20.76
C LEU A 137 -4.21 -11.82 -22.25
N ASP A 138 -4.63 -10.95 -23.16
CA ASP A 138 -4.37 -11.06 -24.61
C ASP A 138 -2.87 -11.02 -24.96
N GLN A 139 -2.03 -10.42 -24.09
CA GLN A 139 -0.57 -10.43 -24.21
C GLN A 139 0.09 -11.71 -23.66
N LEU A 140 -0.70 -12.66 -23.14
CA LEU A 140 -0.27 -13.94 -22.59
C LEU A 140 -0.93 -15.14 -23.31
N PRO A 141 -0.77 -15.29 -24.64
CA PRO A 141 -1.22 -16.49 -25.35
C PRO A 141 -0.32 -17.69 -25.04
N GLY A 142 -0.89 -18.87 -24.86
CA GLY A 142 -0.11 -20.10 -24.69
C GLY A 142 -0.89 -21.27 -24.13
N ASP A 143 -0.45 -22.49 -24.46
CA ASP A 143 -1.12 -23.73 -24.05
C ASP A 143 -0.67 -24.22 -22.65
N ILE A 144 0.26 -23.49 -22.02
CA ILE A 144 0.85 -23.77 -20.71
C ILE A 144 0.96 -22.46 -19.92
N ALA A 145 0.55 -22.46 -18.65
CA ALA A 145 0.69 -21.33 -17.74
C ALA A 145 1.15 -21.75 -16.34
N ILE A 146 1.82 -20.84 -15.62
CA ILE A 146 1.88 -20.83 -14.16
C ILE A 146 1.50 -19.46 -13.62
N GLY A 147 0.96 -19.43 -12.41
CA GLY A 147 0.51 -18.22 -11.76
C GLY A 147 0.80 -18.20 -10.28
N HIS A 148 0.77 -16.99 -9.73
CA HIS A 148 1.07 -16.71 -8.33
C HIS A 148 0.21 -15.57 -7.80
N VAL A 149 -0.27 -15.71 -6.56
CA VAL A 149 -0.73 -14.59 -5.71
C VAL A 149 0.15 -14.52 -4.48
N ARG A 150 0.59 -13.31 -4.13
CA ARG A 150 1.59 -13.05 -3.09
C ARG A 150 1.01 -12.29 -1.90
N TYR A 151 1.37 -12.73 -0.70
CA TYR A 151 1.41 -11.96 0.54
C TYR A 151 2.87 -11.56 0.85
N SER A 152 3.11 -10.47 1.60
CA SER A 152 4.48 -9.98 1.86
C SER A 152 4.94 -10.29 3.28
N THR A 153 5.70 -11.38 3.39
CA THR A 153 6.12 -12.08 4.62
C THR A 153 7.60 -11.84 4.96
N ALA A 154 8.44 -11.90 3.93
CA ALA A 154 9.87 -11.67 3.94
C ALA A 154 10.26 -10.84 2.73
N GLY A 155 11.17 -9.88 2.94
CA GLY A 155 11.51 -8.88 1.94
C GLY A 155 10.41 -7.84 1.72
N SER A 156 10.80 -6.72 1.11
CA SER A 156 9.92 -5.58 0.91
C SER A 156 8.75 -5.85 -0.05
N SER A 157 7.67 -5.08 0.11
CA SER A 157 6.49 -5.03 -0.78
C SER A 157 6.79 -4.33 -2.11
N MET A 158 7.96 -4.61 -2.71
CA MET A 158 8.38 -4.10 -4.02
C MET A 158 7.95 -5.04 -5.14
N LEU A 159 7.62 -4.47 -6.31
CA LEU A 159 7.30 -5.22 -7.54
C LEU A 159 8.35 -6.30 -7.90
N LYS A 160 9.64 -6.05 -7.62
CA LYS A 160 10.74 -7.00 -7.86
C LYS A 160 10.59 -8.35 -7.14
N ASN A 161 9.81 -8.39 -6.07
CA ASN A 161 9.57 -9.59 -5.26
C ASN A 161 8.23 -10.29 -5.62
N VAL A 162 7.52 -9.84 -6.67
CA VAL A 162 6.30 -10.49 -7.16
C VAL A 162 6.68 -11.64 -8.11
N GLN A 163 6.20 -12.82 -7.76
CA GLN A 163 6.33 -14.06 -8.54
C GLN A 163 5.22 -14.17 -9.60
N PRO A 164 5.27 -15.11 -10.58
CA PRO A 164 6.34 -16.08 -10.83
C PRO A 164 7.64 -15.43 -11.31
N PHE A 165 8.79 -15.99 -10.93
CA PHE A 165 10.09 -15.56 -11.44
C PHE A 165 10.47 -16.34 -12.68
N VAL A 166 11.04 -15.67 -13.69
CA VAL A 166 11.54 -16.27 -14.93
C VAL A 166 13.03 -15.99 -15.09
N ALA A 167 13.81 -17.03 -15.38
CA ALA A 167 15.25 -16.92 -15.64
C ALA A 167 15.66 -17.73 -16.89
N GLY A 168 16.52 -17.12 -17.71
CA GLY A 168 17.23 -17.81 -18.79
C GLY A 168 18.53 -18.42 -18.27
N TYR A 169 18.82 -19.67 -18.64
CA TYR A 169 20.05 -20.36 -18.26
C TYR A 169 20.54 -21.27 -19.40
N ARG A 170 21.67 -21.95 -19.20
CA ARG A 170 22.39 -22.72 -20.23
C ARG A 170 21.63 -23.89 -20.88
N PHE A 171 20.36 -24.12 -20.53
CA PHE A 171 19.51 -25.18 -21.07
C PHE A 171 18.10 -24.73 -21.48
N GLY A 172 17.81 -23.43 -21.49
CA GLY A 172 16.49 -22.89 -21.82
C GLY A 172 16.07 -21.76 -20.87
N SER A 173 14.77 -21.49 -20.86
CA SER A 173 14.09 -20.59 -19.93
C SER A 173 13.27 -21.39 -18.92
N VAL A 174 13.27 -20.96 -17.67
CA VAL A 174 12.46 -21.57 -16.61
C VAL A 174 11.71 -20.49 -15.84
N GLY A 175 10.39 -20.69 -15.69
CA GLY A 175 9.55 -19.95 -14.75
C GLY A 175 9.30 -20.78 -13.50
N VAL A 176 9.13 -20.14 -12.33
CA VAL A 176 8.75 -20.79 -11.08
C VAL A 176 7.79 -19.93 -10.26
N ALA A 177 6.77 -20.56 -9.68
CA ALA A 177 5.91 -20.01 -8.65
C ALA A 177 5.99 -20.93 -7.41
N HIS A 178 6.11 -20.32 -6.23
CA HIS A 178 6.41 -20.98 -4.96
C HIS A 178 5.52 -20.43 -3.83
N ASN A 179 4.89 -21.35 -3.09
CA ASN A 179 4.29 -21.12 -1.78
C ASN A 179 5.08 -21.89 -0.72
N GLY A 180 5.58 -21.22 0.31
CA GLY A 180 6.45 -21.80 1.33
C GLY A 180 7.47 -20.80 1.87
N ASN A 181 8.47 -21.29 2.59
CA ASN A 181 9.60 -20.48 3.06
C ASN A 181 10.81 -21.40 3.29
N LEU A 182 11.95 -21.01 2.72
CA LEU A 182 13.23 -21.70 2.91
C LEU A 182 13.90 -21.29 4.22
N VAL A 183 13.94 -22.24 5.15
CA VAL A 183 14.56 -22.13 6.47
C VAL A 183 16.05 -21.83 6.33
N ASN A 184 16.77 -22.51 5.41
CA ASN A 184 18.20 -22.32 5.15
C ASN A 184 18.54 -21.27 4.05
N TYR A 185 17.59 -20.41 3.66
CA TYR A 185 17.76 -19.38 2.61
C TYR A 185 19.05 -18.56 2.73
N THR A 186 19.34 -18.01 3.93
CA THR A 186 20.50 -17.11 4.14
C THR A 186 21.81 -17.81 3.85
N LYS A 187 21.96 -19.05 4.32
CA LYS A 187 23.13 -19.89 4.06
C LYS A 187 23.27 -20.23 2.58
N LEU A 188 22.20 -20.73 1.94
CA LEU A 188 22.22 -21.08 0.51
C LEU A 188 22.55 -19.86 -0.37
N ARG A 189 22.03 -18.67 -0.01
CA ARG A 189 22.33 -17.43 -0.69
C ARG A 189 23.80 -17.05 -0.54
N ALA A 190 24.37 -17.10 0.67
CA ALA A 190 25.78 -16.82 0.91
C ALA A 190 26.70 -17.78 0.13
N GLU A 191 26.44 -19.09 0.18
CA GLU A 191 27.18 -20.09 -0.60
C GLU A 191 27.13 -19.81 -2.11
N LEU A 192 26.00 -19.30 -2.62
CA LEU A 192 25.83 -18.93 -4.02
C LEU A 192 26.53 -17.60 -4.38
N GLU A 193 26.48 -16.59 -3.51
CA GLU A 193 27.16 -15.29 -3.68
C GLU A 193 28.69 -15.44 -3.62
N GLU A 194 29.22 -16.29 -2.73
CA GLU A 194 30.65 -16.66 -2.68
C GLU A 194 31.13 -17.30 -4.00
N ASN A 195 30.26 -18.09 -4.63
CA ASN A 195 30.52 -18.69 -5.96
C ASN A 195 30.22 -17.72 -7.13
N GLY A 196 30.00 -16.43 -6.86
CA GLY A 196 29.84 -15.38 -7.87
C GLY A 196 28.42 -15.22 -8.44
N SER A 197 27.40 -15.78 -7.77
CA SER A 197 26.00 -15.46 -8.09
C SER A 197 25.67 -14.00 -7.78
N ILE A 198 24.77 -13.43 -8.55
CA ILE A 198 24.10 -12.17 -8.24
C ILE A 198 22.60 -12.43 -8.06
N PHE A 199 22.00 -11.80 -7.06
CA PHE A 199 20.57 -11.88 -6.78
C PHE A 199 19.92 -10.52 -7.04
N ASN A 200 18.82 -10.51 -7.81
CA ASN A 200 18.04 -9.31 -8.12
C ASN A 200 16.97 -9.02 -7.06
N THR A 201 16.54 -10.05 -6.33
CA THR A 201 15.45 -10.00 -5.35
C THR A 201 15.94 -10.26 -3.92
N SER A 202 15.01 -10.23 -2.97
CA SER A 202 15.21 -10.72 -1.61
C SER A 202 14.36 -11.96 -1.31
N SER A 203 13.85 -12.65 -2.35
CA SER A 203 13.00 -13.84 -2.21
C SER A 203 13.82 -15.11 -2.33
N ASP A 204 13.46 -16.08 -1.50
CA ASP A 204 14.03 -17.41 -1.46
C ASP A 204 13.77 -18.25 -2.73
N THR A 205 12.70 -17.96 -3.45
CA THR A 205 12.39 -18.56 -4.76
C THR A 205 13.52 -18.34 -5.80
N GLU A 206 14.27 -17.23 -5.72
CA GLU A 206 15.42 -16.97 -6.62
C GLU A 206 16.59 -17.93 -6.36
N VAL A 207 16.80 -18.37 -5.10
CA VAL A 207 17.81 -19.39 -4.74
C VAL A 207 17.51 -20.72 -5.42
N VAL A 208 16.24 -21.11 -5.54
CA VAL A 208 15.83 -22.35 -6.23
C VAL A 208 16.26 -22.34 -7.70
N LEU A 209 16.08 -21.21 -8.40
CA LEU A 209 16.52 -21.05 -9.78
C LEU A 209 18.05 -21.13 -9.92
N HIS A 210 18.80 -20.51 -9.00
CA HIS A 210 20.26 -20.60 -9.00
C HIS A 210 20.75 -22.05 -8.77
N LEU A 211 20.16 -22.78 -7.84
CA LEU A 211 20.48 -24.20 -7.59
C LEU A 211 20.24 -25.08 -8.83
N ILE A 212 19.11 -24.91 -9.52
CA ILE A 212 18.77 -25.59 -10.78
C ILE A 212 19.76 -25.23 -11.91
N ALA A 213 20.25 -23.98 -11.94
CA ALA A 213 21.19 -23.51 -12.95
C ALA A 213 22.62 -24.06 -12.74
N ILE A 214 23.11 -24.10 -11.49
CA ILE A 214 24.43 -24.65 -11.19
C ILE A 214 24.48 -26.18 -11.29
N SER A 215 23.36 -26.88 -11.06
CA SER A 215 23.20 -28.33 -11.20
C SER A 215 23.82 -28.87 -12.50
N LYS A 216 24.35 -30.11 -12.48
CA LYS A 216 24.87 -30.77 -13.69
C LYS A 216 23.92 -31.82 -14.28
N ALA A 217 23.01 -32.40 -13.48
CA ALA A 217 22.16 -33.54 -13.85
C ALA A 217 21.22 -33.31 -15.06
N ARG A 218 20.79 -34.39 -15.73
CA ARG A 218 19.81 -34.36 -16.82
C ARG A 218 18.82 -35.53 -16.66
N PRO A 219 17.55 -35.41 -17.12
CA PRO A 219 16.92 -34.25 -17.77
C PRO A 219 16.49 -33.17 -16.74
N PHE A 220 15.52 -32.32 -17.06
CA PHE A 220 15.17 -31.14 -16.23
C PHE A 220 14.75 -31.49 -14.80
N PHE A 221 13.88 -32.49 -14.59
CA PHE A 221 13.40 -32.84 -13.24
C PHE A 221 14.54 -33.24 -12.28
N MET A 222 15.58 -33.92 -12.77
CA MET A 222 16.77 -34.26 -11.96
C MET A 222 17.53 -33.03 -11.44
N ARG A 223 17.37 -31.85 -12.08
CA ARG A 223 17.92 -30.58 -11.60
C ARG A 223 17.08 -29.99 -10.47
N ILE A 224 15.77 -30.20 -10.52
CA ILE A 224 14.87 -29.81 -9.45
C ILE A 224 15.11 -30.72 -8.23
N VAL A 225 15.29 -32.04 -8.42
CA VAL A 225 15.69 -32.95 -7.32
C VAL A 225 17.02 -32.52 -6.70
N ASP A 226 18.08 -32.34 -7.49
CA ASP A 226 19.40 -31.84 -7.06
C ASP A 226 19.31 -30.47 -6.34
N ALA A 227 18.34 -29.61 -6.70
CA ALA A 227 18.05 -28.39 -5.94
C ALA A 227 17.31 -28.68 -4.61
N CYS A 228 16.20 -29.41 -4.67
CA CYS A 228 15.31 -29.74 -3.55
C CYS A 228 16.00 -30.51 -2.42
N GLU A 229 16.97 -31.39 -2.74
CA GLU A 229 17.82 -32.08 -1.75
C GLU A 229 18.64 -31.11 -0.87
N LYS A 230 18.86 -29.87 -1.33
CA LYS A 230 19.57 -28.81 -0.58
C LYS A 230 18.61 -27.85 0.13
N LEU A 231 17.31 -27.89 -0.19
CA LEU A 231 16.29 -27.01 0.39
C LEU A 231 15.82 -27.54 1.74
N GLN A 232 15.85 -26.71 2.77
CA GLN A 232 15.27 -27.01 4.08
C GLN A 232 14.16 -26.00 4.39
N GLY A 233 13.01 -26.49 4.82
CA GLY A 233 11.82 -25.68 5.08
C GLY A 233 10.58 -26.27 4.44
N ALA A 234 9.67 -25.40 4.04
CA ALA A 234 8.41 -25.76 3.38
C ALA A 234 8.39 -25.22 1.96
N TYR A 235 7.88 -26.01 1.00
CA TYR A 235 7.68 -25.56 -0.38
C TYR A 235 6.62 -26.39 -1.11
N SER A 236 5.71 -25.71 -1.77
CA SER A 236 4.90 -26.22 -2.89
C SER A 236 5.17 -25.32 -4.08
N MET A 237 5.67 -25.91 -5.16
CA MET A 237 6.19 -25.18 -6.33
C MET A 237 5.60 -25.72 -7.62
N VAL A 238 5.38 -24.82 -8.57
CA VAL A 238 5.12 -25.14 -9.97
C VAL A 238 6.15 -24.44 -10.85
N PHE A 239 6.78 -25.22 -11.74
CA PHE A 239 7.79 -24.75 -12.70
C PHE A 239 7.25 -24.88 -14.11
N VAL A 240 7.59 -23.94 -14.98
CA VAL A 240 7.30 -23.99 -16.42
C VAL A 240 8.58 -23.88 -17.24
N THR A 241 8.64 -24.63 -18.34
CA THR A 241 9.70 -24.58 -19.36
C THR A 241 9.05 -24.54 -20.75
N GLU A 242 9.84 -24.47 -21.82
CA GLU A 242 9.40 -24.36 -23.22
C GLU A 242 8.42 -25.45 -23.72
N ASP A 243 8.27 -26.56 -22.99
CA ASP A 243 7.36 -27.65 -23.36
C ASP A 243 6.78 -28.46 -22.18
N LYS A 244 6.99 -28.06 -20.91
CA LYS A 244 6.60 -28.82 -19.70
C LYS A 244 6.13 -27.95 -18.54
N LEU A 245 5.22 -28.51 -17.76
CA LEU A 245 4.84 -28.06 -16.42
C LEU A 245 5.35 -29.09 -15.39
N VAL A 246 5.93 -28.65 -14.28
CA VAL A 246 6.41 -29.54 -13.21
C VAL A 246 5.88 -29.06 -11.86
N ALA A 247 5.20 -29.93 -11.13
CA ALA A 247 4.72 -29.66 -9.77
C ALA A 247 5.58 -30.43 -8.74
N VAL A 248 5.97 -29.74 -7.67
CA VAL A 248 6.84 -30.28 -6.62
C VAL A 248 6.33 -29.89 -5.24
N ARG A 249 6.35 -30.84 -4.30
CA ARG A 249 5.99 -30.63 -2.91
C ARG A 249 7.10 -31.11 -1.98
N ASP A 250 7.36 -30.37 -0.90
CA ASP A 250 8.44 -30.69 0.03
C ASP A 250 8.28 -32.06 0.71
N PRO A 251 9.37 -32.70 1.18
CA PRO A 251 9.32 -34.02 1.81
C PRO A 251 8.46 -34.14 3.07
N HIS A 252 8.12 -33.05 3.75
CA HIS A 252 7.19 -33.08 4.89
C HIS A 252 5.73 -32.78 4.46
N GLY A 253 5.51 -32.30 3.24
CA GLY A 253 4.20 -31.90 2.73
C GLY A 253 3.61 -30.68 3.43
N PHE A 254 4.44 -29.79 4.00
CA PHE A 254 4.01 -28.67 4.85
C PHE A 254 2.90 -27.82 4.21
N ARG A 255 3.10 -27.44 2.93
CA ARG A 255 2.15 -26.65 2.13
C ARG A 255 1.24 -27.57 1.30
N PRO A 256 0.00 -27.17 0.98
CA PRO A 256 -0.89 -27.93 0.13
C PRO A 256 -0.59 -27.71 -1.35
N LEU A 257 -0.72 -28.80 -2.12
CA LEU A 257 -0.66 -28.79 -3.57
C LEU A 257 -1.52 -29.95 -4.09
N VAL A 258 -2.55 -29.63 -4.87
CA VAL A 258 -3.52 -30.58 -5.43
C VAL A 258 -3.47 -30.59 -6.95
N MET A 259 -3.86 -31.71 -7.55
CA MET A 259 -3.92 -31.95 -8.99
C MET A 259 -5.34 -32.33 -9.42
N GLY A 260 -5.73 -31.88 -10.61
CA GLY A 260 -6.97 -32.28 -11.27
C GLY A 260 -6.93 -32.06 -12.79
N ARG A 261 -8.02 -32.40 -13.47
CA ARG A 261 -8.10 -32.43 -14.93
C ARG A 261 -9.40 -31.85 -15.47
N ARG A 262 -9.31 -30.99 -16.49
CA ARG A 262 -10.47 -30.44 -17.21
C ARG A 262 -11.01 -31.44 -18.24
N SER A 263 -12.23 -31.21 -18.73
CA SER A 263 -12.92 -32.07 -19.70
C SER A 263 -12.18 -32.25 -21.05
N ASN A 264 -11.38 -31.26 -21.46
CA ASN A 264 -10.50 -31.34 -22.64
C ASN A 264 -9.20 -32.13 -22.40
N GLY A 265 -8.97 -32.64 -21.20
CA GLY A 265 -7.77 -33.39 -20.81
C GLY A 265 -6.67 -32.54 -20.16
N ALA A 266 -6.80 -31.21 -20.15
CA ALA A 266 -5.82 -30.29 -19.58
C ALA A 266 -5.61 -30.54 -18.08
N VAL A 267 -4.34 -30.48 -17.65
CA VAL A 267 -3.93 -30.78 -16.26
C VAL A 267 -3.72 -29.49 -15.49
N VAL A 268 -4.26 -29.44 -14.28
CA VAL A 268 -4.20 -28.29 -13.37
C VAL A 268 -3.57 -28.70 -12.05
N PHE A 269 -2.67 -27.87 -11.55
CA PHE A 269 -2.22 -27.88 -10.16
C PHE A 269 -2.63 -26.58 -9.47
N ALA A 270 -3.04 -26.65 -8.21
CA ALA A 270 -3.31 -25.46 -7.39
C ALA A 270 -3.03 -25.71 -5.90
N SER A 271 -2.95 -24.65 -5.10
CA SER A 271 -2.81 -24.77 -3.63
C SER A 271 -4.06 -25.33 -2.93
N GLU A 272 -5.26 -25.15 -3.49
CA GLU A 272 -6.53 -25.65 -2.92
C GLU A 272 -7.48 -26.13 -4.03
N THR A 273 -8.40 -27.05 -3.70
CA THR A 273 -9.40 -27.56 -4.65
C THR A 273 -10.35 -26.48 -5.17
N CYS A 274 -10.66 -25.46 -4.37
CA CYS A 274 -11.56 -24.37 -4.77
C CYS A 274 -11.16 -23.66 -6.08
N ALA A 275 -9.86 -23.67 -6.41
CA ALA A 275 -9.33 -23.12 -7.66
C ALA A 275 -9.50 -24.06 -8.86
N LEU A 276 -9.58 -25.38 -8.64
CA LEU A 276 -9.93 -26.37 -9.64
C LEU A 276 -11.45 -26.40 -9.86
N ASP A 277 -12.22 -26.34 -8.77
CA ASP A 277 -13.69 -26.31 -8.78
C ASP A 277 -14.22 -25.14 -9.63
N LEU A 278 -13.65 -23.93 -9.48
CA LEU A 278 -14.06 -22.74 -10.25
C LEU A 278 -13.82 -22.86 -11.76
N ILE A 279 -12.81 -23.62 -12.20
CA ILE A 279 -12.46 -23.75 -13.63
C ILE A 279 -12.88 -25.09 -14.24
N GLU A 280 -13.73 -25.85 -13.55
CA GLU A 280 -14.22 -27.17 -13.98
C GLU A 280 -13.10 -28.21 -14.18
N ALA A 281 -12.02 -28.11 -13.40
CA ALA A 281 -11.01 -29.16 -13.30
C ALA A 281 -11.44 -30.17 -12.23
N THR A 282 -11.76 -31.40 -12.64
CA THR A 282 -12.11 -32.48 -11.71
C THR A 282 -10.88 -32.85 -10.87
N TYR A 283 -11.00 -32.75 -9.55
CA TYR A 283 -9.94 -33.14 -8.61
C TYR A 283 -9.55 -34.62 -8.79
N GLU A 284 -8.25 -34.89 -8.98
CA GLU A 284 -7.71 -36.25 -9.08
C GLU A 284 -7.09 -36.70 -7.74
N ARG A 285 -6.16 -35.91 -7.17
CA ARG A 285 -5.49 -36.20 -5.89
C ARG A 285 -4.63 -35.03 -5.40
N GLU A 286 -4.13 -35.12 -4.17
CA GLU A 286 -2.94 -34.36 -3.74
C GLU A 286 -1.67 -34.77 -4.51
N VAL A 287 -0.76 -33.82 -4.70
CA VAL A 287 0.65 -34.08 -4.98
C VAL A 287 1.28 -34.58 -3.67
N TYR A 288 1.96 -35.73 -3.68
CA TYR A 288 2.42 -36.35 -2.42
C TYR A 288 3.65 -35.64 -1.82
N PRO A 289 3.90 -35.75 -0.49
CA PRO A 289 5.12 -35.25 0.13
C PRO A 289 6.37 -35.79 -0.57
N GLY A 290 7.28 -34.90 -0.97
CA GLY A 290 8.49 -35.24 -1.71
C GLY A 290 8.29 -35.60 -3.20
N GLU A 291 7.08 -35.51 -3.74
CA GLU A 291 6.81 -35.88 -5.13
C GLU A 291 7.23 -34.80 -6.13
N VAL A 292 7.75 -35.24 -7.28
CA VAL A 292 8.04 -34.44 -8.48
C VAL A 292 7.21 -34.97 -9.65
N LEU A 293 6.09 -34.31 -9.93
CA LEU A 293 5.21 -34.58 -11.06
C LEU A 293 5.62 -33.74 -12.26
N VAL A 294 5.83 -34.39 -13.40
CA VAL A 294 6.10 -33.73 -14.69
C VAL A 294 4.92 -33.98 -15.61
N VAL A 295 4.41 -32.92 -16.21
CA VAL A 295 3.42 -32.97 -17.29
C VAL A 295 4.10 -32.52 -18.58
N ASP A 296 4.05 -33.39 -19.58
CA ASP A 296 4.50 -33.10 -20.93
C ASP A 296 3.49 -33.67 -21.95
N LYS A 297 3.82 -33.57 -23.24
CA LYS A 297 3.00 -34.06 -24.35
C LYS A 297 2.63 -35.55 -24.31
N ASP A 298 3.32 -36.37 -23.52
CA ASP A 298 2.97 -37.79 -23.34
C ASP A 298 2.11 -38.01 -22.06
N GLY A 299 1.72 -36.94 -21.36
CA GLY A 299 0.84 -36.94 -20.19
C GLY A 299 1.53 -36.66 -18.85
N VAL A 300 0.85 -37.02 -17.76
CA VAL A 300 1.32 -36.85 -16.38
C VAL A 300 2.23 -38.02 -15.98
N LYS A 301 3.42 -37.73 -15.46
CA LYS A 301 4.41 -38.71 -15.00
C LYS A 301 4.94 -38.30 -13.63
N SER A 302 4.80 -39.16 -12.62
CA SER A 302 5.54 -39.00 -11.36
C SER A 302 6.97 -39.51 -11.61
N GLN A 303 7.96 -38.60 -11.62
CA GLN A 303 9.33 -38.91 -12.07
C GLN A 303 10.34 -39.01 -10.91
N CYS A 304 10.00 -38.50 -9.73
CA CYS A 304 10.73 -38.74 -8.50
C CYS A 304 9.77 -38.70 -7.31
N LEU A 305 10.00 -39.57 -6.33
CA LEU A 305 9.45 -39.46 -4.98
C LEU A 305 10.66 -39.40 -4.05
N MET A 306 11.00 -38.19 -3.61
CA MET A 306 12.17 -37.94 -2.77
C MET A 306 12.02 -38.64 -1.40
N PRO A 307 13.11 -39.01 -0.72
CA PRO A 307 13.05 -39.59 0.61
C PRO A 307 12.31 -38.66 1.58
N HIS A 308 11.14 -39.07 2.04
CA HIS A 308 10.26 -38.30 2.90
C HIS A 308 10.10 -38.96 4.28
N PRO A 309 10.17 -38.18 5.37
CA PRO A 309 9.80 -38.66 6.70
C PRO A 309 8.27 -38.75 6.85
N GLU A 310 7.82 -39.05 8.07
CA GLU A 310 6.41 -38.86 8.44
C GLU A 310 5.98 -37.41 8.15
N PRO A 311 4.85 -37.16 7.43
CA PRO A 311 4.44 -35.81 7.03
C PRO A 311 4.22 -34.86 8.21
N LYS A 312 4.30 -33.55 7.94
CA LYS A 312 4.06 -32.44 8.89
C LYS A 312 3.30 -31.30 8.21
N GLN A 313 2.17 -31.64 7.60
CA GLN A 313 1.21 -30.74 6.95
C GLN A 313 0.79 -29.57 7.87
N CYS A 314 0.56 -28.37 7.34
CA CYS A 314 0.28 -27.20 8.18
C CYS A 314 -1.16 -27.22 8.75
N ILE A 315 -1.33 -27.52 10.04
CA ILE A 315 -2.67 -27.56 10.69
C ILE A 315 -3.43 -26.22 10.59
N PHE A 316 -2.71 -25.12 10.43
CA PHE A 316 -3.29 -23.78 10.30
C PHE A 316 -4.10 -23.58 9.00
N GLU A 317 -3.96 -24.49 8.03
CA GLU A 317 -4.84 -24.57 6.86
C GLU A 317 -6.29 -24.87 7.24
N HIS A 318 -6.50 -25.89 8.06
CA HIS A 318 -7.83 -26.23 8.57
C HIS A 318 -8.36 -25.20 9.55
N ILE A 319 -7.49 -24.59 10.38
CA ILE A 319 -7.92 -23.58 11.37
C ILE A 319 -8.33 -22.27 10.69
N TYR A 320 -7.53 -21.77 9.73
CA TYR A 320 -7.73 -20.41 9.19
C TYR A 320 -7.52 -20.26 7.67
N PHE A 321 -6.45 -20.80 7.08
CA PHE A 321 -6.04 -20.35 5.73
C PHE A 321 -6.93 -20.80 4.58
N SER A 322 -7.18 -22.10 4.46
CA SER A 322 -7.95 -22.60 3.34
C SER A 322 -9.41 -22.12 3.40
N LEU A 323 -10.07 -22.01 2.26
CA LEU A 323 -11.51 -21.72 2.23
C LEU A 323 -12.31 -22.94 2.73
N PRO A 324 -13.48 -22.74 3.38
CA PRO A 324 -14.27 -23.86 3.90
C PRO A 324 -14.68 -24.90 2.85
N ASN A 325 -14.89 -24.48 1.60
CA ASN A 325 -15.24 -25.37 0.49
C ASN A 325 -14.05 -26.17 -0.07
N SER A 326 -12.84 -25.96 0.43
CA SER A 326 -11.66 -26.68 -0.02
C SER A 326 -11.47 -28.02 0.71
N ILE A 327 -10.91 -28.99 -0.01
CA ILE A 327 -10.34 -30.21 0.55
C ILE A 327 -8.82 -30.07 0.50
N VAL A 328 -8.16 -30.09 1.65
CA VAL A 328 -6.69 -30.09 1.79
C VAL A 328 -6.28 -31.19 2.75
N PHE A 329 -5.15 -31.83 2.51
CA PHE A 329 -4.64 -32.92 3.35
C PHE A 329 -5.69 -34.05 3.55
N GLY A 330 -6.37 -34.42 2.46
CA GLY A 330 -7.48 -35.37 2.43
C GLY A 330 -8.77 -34.96 3.19
N ARG A 331 -8.81 -33.78 3.82
CA ARG A 331 -9.84 -33.40 4.79
C ARG A 331 -10.63 -32.15 4.38
N SER A 332 -11.94 -32.15 4.68
CA SER A 332 -12.78 -30.96 4.53
C SER A 332 -12.41 -29.87 5.54
N VAL A 333 -12.18 -28.66 5.04
CA VAL A 333 -11.92 -27.48 5.89
C VAL A 333 -13.17 -27.08 6.67
N TYR A 334 -14.35 -27.13 6.04
CA TYR A 334 -15.63 -26.86 6.71
C TYR A 334 -15.87 -27.82 7.88
N GLU A 335 -15.76 -29.13 7.66
CA GLU A 335 -15.98 -30.15 8.70
C GLU A 335 -15.02 -29.95 9.88
N SER A 336 -13.74 -29.74 9.59
CA SER A 336 -12.71 -29.48 10.60
C SER A 336 -13.09 -28.29 11.49
N ARG A 337 -13.47 -27.14 10.89
CA ARG A 337 -13.87 -25.94 11.64
C ARG A 337 -15.17 -26.14 12.42
N HIS A 338 -16.14 -26.88 11.88
CA HIS A 338 -17.39 -27.18 12.57
C HIS A 338 -17.12 -27.99 13.85
N VAL A 339 -16.33 -29.07 13.74
CA VAL A 339 -15.99 -29.94 14.87
C VAL A 339 -15.12 -29.22 15.90
N PHE A 340 -14.23 -28.28 15.50
CA PHE A 340 -13.53 -27.42 16.46
C PHE A 340 -14.51 -26.57 17.30
N GLY A 341 -15.59 -26.08 16.70
CA GLY A 341 -16.70 -25.42 17.39
C GLY A 341 -17.43 -26.33 18.37
N GLU A 342 -17.75 -27.57 17.95
CA GLU A 342 -18.38 -28.57 18.82
C GLU A 342 -17.50 -28.96 20.03
N ILE A 343 -16.19 -29.10 19.82
CA ILE A 343 -15.23 -29.38 20.90
C ILE A 343 -15.24 -28.21 21.91
N LEU A 344 -15.13 -26.96 21.44
CA LEU A 344 -15.19 -25.77 22.31
C LEU A 344 -16.48 -25.69 23.14
N ALA A 345 -17.63 -26.03 22.55
CA ALA A 345 -18.91 -26.06 23.27
C ALA A 345 -19.01 -27.21 24.28
N THR A 346 -18.27 -28.30 24.06
CA THR A 346 -18.22 -29.46 24.95
C THR A 346 -17.24 -29.25 26.11
N GLU A 347 -16.07 -28.66 25.85
CA GLU A 347 -15.00 -28.46 26.83
C GLU A 347 -15.11 -27.15 27.61
N SER A 348 -15.77 -26.14 27.05
CA SER A 348 -15.91 -24.81 27.67
C SER A 348 -17.29 -24.17 27.42
N PRO A 349 -18.39 -24.85 27.80
CA PRO A 349 -19.73 -24.27 27.79
C PRO A 349 -19.83 -23.06 28.72
N VAL A 350 -20.83 -22.21 28.48
CA VAL A 350 -21.21 -21.08 29.36
C VAL A 350 -22.68 -20.75 29.11
N ASP A 351 -23.43 -20.36 30.15
CA ASP A 351 -24.82 -19.93 30.00
C ASP A 351 -24.88 -18.61 29.22
N CYS A 352 -25.28 -18.68 27.95
CA CYS A 352 -25.36 -17.55 27.04
C CYS A 352 -26.72 -17.50 26.34
N ASP A 353 -27.07 -16.33 25.81
CA ASP A 353 -28.37 -16.08 25.17
C ASP A 353 -28.27 -16.03 23.63
N VAL A 354 -27.05 -15.96 23.09
CA VAL A 354 -26.75 -16.00 21.66
C VAL A 354 -25.31 -16.44 21.39
N VAL A 355 -25.08 -17.16 20.28
CA VAL A 355 -23.75 -17.47 19.73
C VAL A 355 -23.55 -16.63 18.46
N ILE A 356 -22.40 -15.97 18.33
CA ILE A 356 -22.02 -15.15 17.17
C ILE A 356 -20.61 -15.52 16.69
N ALA A 357 -20.28 -15.13 15.46
CA ALA A 357 -18.94 -15.26 14.90
C ALA A 357 -18.22 -13.90 14.82
N VAL A 358 -16.89 -13.93 14.78
CA VAL A 358 -16.09 -12.91 14.10
C VAL A 358 -16.04 -13.26 12.60
N PRO A 359 -16.69 -12.49 11.71
CA PRO A 359 -16.80 -12.85 10.31
C PRO A 359 -15.51 -12.52 9.51
N ASP A 360 -15.14 -13.30 8.49
CA ASP A 360 -15.87 -14.48 7.98
C ASP A 360 -15.29 -15.81 8.51
N SER A 361 -14.05 -15.80 9.01
CA SER A 361 -13.30 -17.01 9.37
C SER A 361 -13.87 -17.78 10.56
N GLY A 362 -14.41 -17.08 11.57
CA GLY A 362 -15.02 -17.71 12.75
C GLY A 362 -16.40 -18.35 12.51
N VAL A 363 -17.03 -18.11 11.35
CA VAL A 363 -18.46 -18.47 11.12
C VAL A 363 -18.72 -19.97 11.23
N VAL A 364 -17.88 -20.82 10.62
CA VAL A 364 -18.11 -22.27 10.62
C VAL A 364 -17.92 -22.88 12.02
N ALA A 365 -16.96 -22.37 12.80
CA ALA A 365 -16.78 -22.77 14.19
C ALA A 365 -17.91 -22.24 15.11
N ALA A 366 -18.44 -21.05 14.83
CA ALA A 366 -19.61 -20.53 15.54
C ALA A 366 -20.87 -21.38 15.31
N LEU A 367 -21.07 -21.89 14.08
CA LEU A 367 -22.16 -22.81 13.76
C LEU A 367 -22.03 -24.13 14.53
N GLY A 368 -20.85 -24.74 14.56
CA GLY A 368 -20.59 -25.95 15.35
C GLY A 368 -20.76 -25.74 16.86
N TYR A 369 -20.30 -24.61 17.39
CA TYR A 369 -20.51 -24.23 18.79
C TYR A 369 -22.00 -24.06 19.11
N ALA A 370 -22.75 -23.37 18.26
CA ALA A 370 -24.20 -23.18 18.41
C ALA A 370 -24.96 -24.52 18.36
N ALA A 371 -24.68 -25.35 17.36
CA ALA A 371 -25.29 -26.68 17.21
C ALA A 371 -25.05 -27.57 18.44
N LYS A 372 -23.86 -27.52 19.03
CA LYS A 372 -23.49 -28.35 20.18
C LYS A 372 -23.94 -27.80 21.54
N SER A 373 -23.97 -26.48 21.71
CA SER A 373 -24.46 -25.83 22.93
C SER A 373 -25.99 -25.75 22.99
N GLY A 374 -26.67 -25.87 21.85
CA GLY A 374 -28.13 -25.70 21.75
C GLY A 374 -28.59 -24.24 21.78
N VAL A 375 -27.65 -23.28 21.82
CA VAL A 375 -27.94 -21.84 21.77
C VAL A 375 -27.89 -21.37 20.31
N ALA A 376 -28.89 -20.60 19.89
CA ALA A 376 -29.03 -20.19 18.50
C ALA A 376 -27.84 -19.32 18.01
N PHE A 377 -27.30 -19.67 16.84
CA PHE A 377 -26.39 -18.80 16.10
C PHE A 377 -27.15 -17.56 15.58
N GLN A 378 -26.52 -16.39 15.64
CA GLN A 378 -27.00 -15.15 15.00
C GLN A 378 -25.83 -14.36 14.42
N GLN A 379 -26.09 -13.62 13.34
CA GLN A 379 -25.10 -12.72 12.72
C GLN A 379 -24.97 -11.41 13.53
N GLY A 380 -24.37 -11.48 14.73
CA GLY A 380 -24.18 -10.32 15.61
C GLY A 380 -23.13 -9.31 15.12
N LEU A 381 -22.25 -9.70 14.21
CA LEU A 381 -21.27 -8.86 13.52
C LEU A 381 -21.42 -9.02 12.01
N ILE A 382 -21.42 -7.92 11.27
CA ILE A 382 -21.43 -7.89 9.80
C ILE A 382 -20.09 -7.35 9.33
N ARG A 383 -19.41 -8.11 8.45
CA ARG A 383 -18.19 -7.62 7.77
C ARG A 383 -18.59 -6.65 6.66
N SER A 384 -17.91 -5.52 6.56
CA SER A 384 -18.12 -4.62 5.42
C SER A 384 -17.36 -5.15 4.19
N HIS A 385 -18.09 -5.37 3.08
CA HIS A 385 -17.52 -5.87 1.82
C HIS A 385 -16.71 -4.82 1.05
N TYR A 386 -16.87 -3.53 1.37
CA TYR A 386 -16.25 -2.41 0.65
C TYR A 386 -14.92 -1.93 1.27
N VAL A 387 -14.36 -2.71 2.20
CA VAL A 387 -13.12 -2.35 2.91
C VAL A 387 -11.91 -2.73 2.07
N GLY A 388 -11.48 -1.80 1.22
CA GLY A 388 -10.18 -1.86 0.56
C GLY A 388 -9.01 -1.68 1.54
N ARG A 389 -7.79 -1.63 1.00
CA ARG A 389 -6.57 -1.33 1.77
C ARG A 389 -6.52 0.15 2.16
N THR A 390 -7.19 0.53 3.24
CA THR A 390 -7.16 1.90 3.80
C THR A 390 -5.80 2.20 4.46
N PHE A 391 -4.77 2.35 3.64
CA PHE A 391 -3.40 2.61 4.10
C PHE A 391 -3.17 4.11 4.35
N ILE A 392 -2.71 4.41 5.57
CA ILE A 392 -2.26 5.74 6.04
C ILE A 392 -3.39 6.77 6.24
N GLU A 393 -4.06 6.70 7.40
CA GLU A 393 -4.65 7.90 8.03
C GLU A 393 -3.71 8.42 9.14
N PRO A 394 -3.43 9.74 9.25
CA PRO A 394 -2.28 10.21 10.05
C PRO A 394 -2.51 10.41 11.56
N SER A 395 -3.70 10.11 12.11
CA SER A 395 -4.02 10.45 13.51
C SER A 395 -4.39 9.25 14.38
N GLN A 396 -3.75 9.16 15.56
CA GLN A 396 -3.98 8.10 16.56
C GLN A 396 -5.46 8.02 17.00
N LYS A 397 -6.16 9.17 17.02
CA LYS A 397 -7.59 9.25 17.38
C LYS A 397 -8.55 8.59 16.37
N ILE A 398 -8.10 8.33 15.14
CA ILE A 398 -8.90 7.68 14.09
C ILE A 398 -8.46 6.22 13.86
N ARG A 399 -7.22 5.82 14.20
CA ARG A 399 -6.78 4.41 14.18
C ARG A 399 -7.76 3.47 14.95
N ASP A 400 -8.37 3.96 16.03
CA ASP A 400 -9.41 3.25 16.80
C ASP A 400 -10.68 2.88 16.02
N PHE A 401 -10.95 3.52 14.86
CA PHE A 401 -12.04 3.18 13.95
C PHE A 401 -11.73 2.01 13.00
N GLY A 402 -10.48 1.54 12.89
CA GLY A 402 -10.10 0.50 11.93
C GLY A 402 -10.92 -0.79 12.03
N VAL A 403 -11.33 -1.18 13.25
CA VAL A 403 -12.24 -2.33 13.46
C VAL A 403 -13.71 -1.97 13.20
N LYS A 404 -14.15 -0.72 13.44
CA LYS A 404 -15.51 -0.26 13.12
C LYS A 404 -15.75 -0.10 11.61
N LEU A 405 -14.71 0.18 10.84
CA LEU A 405 -14.73 0.13 9.37
C LEU A 405 -14.82 -1.32 8.86
N LYS A 406 -14.08 -2.25 9.48
CA LYS A 406 -14.06 -3.69 9.11
C LYS A 406 -15.34 -4.44 9.54
N LEU A 407 -15.88 -4.15 10.73
CA LEU A 407 -16.96 -4.90 11.39
C LEU A 407 -18.02 -3.95 11.99
N SER A 408 -19.30 -4.17 11.65
CA SER A 408 -20.45 -3.46 12.20
C SER A 408 -21.28 -4.37 13.12
N PRO A 409 -21.57 -3.97 14.38
CA PRO A 409 -22.34 -4.79 15.31
C PRO A 409 -23.85 -4.59 15.17
N VAL A 410 -24.61 -5.68 15.21
CA VAL A 410 -26.08 -5.65 15.09
C VAL A 410 -26.70 -5.51 16.48
N ARG A 411 -26.97 -4.27 16.93
CA ARG A 411 -27.50 -3.99 18.29
C ARG A 411 -28.71 -4.85 18.66
N GLY A 412 -29.70 -5.02 17.77
CA GLY A 412 -30.88 -5.87 18.04
C GLY A 412 -30.59 -7.37 18.26
N VAL A 413 -29.41 -7.85 17.87
CA VAL A 413 -28.94 -9.21 18.19
C VAL A 413 -28.27 -9.26 19.56
N LEU A 414 -27.63 -8.17 20.01
CA LEU A 414 -26.67 -8.14 21.13
C LEU A 414 -27.20 -7.50 22.42
N GLU A 415 -28.14 -6.56 22.32
CA GLU A 415 -28.57 -5.68 23.41
C GLU A 415 -29.16 -6.45 24.60
N GLY A 416 -28.59 -6.25 25.78
CA GLY A 416 -28.98 -6.91 27.03
C GLY A 416 -28.55 -8.37 27.18
N LYS A 417 -27.96 -8.99 26.14
CA LYS A 417 -27.66 -10.43 26.10
C LYS A 417 -26.25 -10.79 26.56
N ARG A 418 -26.10 -12.03 27.01
CA ARG A 418 -24.83 -12.73 27.21
C ARG A 418 -24.42 -13.38 25.89
N VAL A 419 -23.28 -12.99 25.36
CA VAL A 419 -22.85 -13.30 24.00
C VAL A 419 -21.64 -14.22 24.03
N VAL A 420 -21.75 -15.42 23.45
CA VAL A 420 -20.55 -16.15 23.02
C VAL A 420 -20.13 -15.62 21.66
N VAL A 421 -18.89 -15.17 21.55
CA VAL A 421 -18.26 -14.77 20.28
C VAL A 421 -17.14 -15.77 19.95
N VAL A 422 -17.26 -16.40 18.79
CA VAL A 422 -16.29 -17.38 18.29
C VAL A 422 -15.38 -16.75 17.23
N ASP A 423 -14.07 -16.89 17.41
CA ASP A 423 -13.04 -16.46 16.46
C ASP A 423 -12.06 -17.63 16.17
N ASP A 424 -11.30 -17.56 15.09
CA ASP A 424 -10.36 -18.63 14.72
C ASP A 424 -9.13 -18.70 15.65
N SER A 425 -8.51 -17.56 15.97
CA SER A 425 -7.21 -17.48 16.63
C SER A 425 -7.00 -16.17 17.37
N ILE A 426 -6.05 -16.16 18.32
CA ILE A 426 -5.51 -14.93 18.91
C ILE A 426 -3.98 -14.95 18.75
N VAL A 427 -3.43 -13.87 18.19
CA VAL A 427 -1.98 -13.67 17.98
C VAL A 427 -1.45 -12.57 18.90
N ARG A 428 -1.88 -11.32 18.67
CA ARG A 428 -1.50 -10.14 19.46
C ARG A 428 -2.56 -9.70 20.49
N GLY A 429 -3.81 -10.14 20.34
CA GLY A 429 -4.93 -9.82 21.24
C GLY A 429 -5.57 -8.44 21.04
N THR A 430 -4.89 -7.51 20.39
CA THR A 430 -5.34 -6.12 20.16
C THR A 430 -6.67 -6.04 19.37
N THR A 431 -6.83 -6.78 18.27
CA THR A 431 -8.09 -6.89 17.52
C THR A 431 -9.19 -7.56 18.33
N SER A 432 -8.88 -8.60 19.10
CA SER A 432 -9.84 -9.26 20.00
C SER A 432 -10.36 -8.29 21.08
N SER A 433 -9.48 -7.46 21.65
CA SER A 433 -9.84 -6.39 22.60
C SER A 433 -10.72 -5.32 21.94
N LYS A 434 -10.34 -4.84 20.73
CA LYS A 434 -11.15 -3.91 19.91
C LYS A 434 -12.56 -4.49 19.62
N ILE A 435 -12.69 -5.81 19.37
CA ILE A 435 -13.98 -6.51 19.13
C ILE A 435 -14.81 -6.63 20.41
N VAL A 436 -14.23 -7.05 21.54
CA VAL A 436 -14.96 -7.14 22.82
C VAL A 436 -15.51 -5.78 23.23
N ARG A 437 -14.71 -4.71 23.09
CA ARG A 437 -15.16 -3.33 23.31
C ARG A 437 -16.34 -2.97 22.40
N LEU A 438 -16.27 -3.30 21.11
CA LEU A 438 -17.35 -3.06 20.14
C LEU A 438 -18.66 -3.79 20.50
N LEU A 439 -18.59 -5.02 20.99
CA LEU A 439 -19.77 -5.79 21.42
C LEU A 439 -20.41 -5.20 22.69
N ARG A 440 -19.61 -4.74 23.66
CA ARG A 440 -20.13 -4.03 24.85
C ARG A 440 -20.74 -2.68 24.48
N GLU A 441 -20.12 -1.89 23.59
CA GLU A 441 -20.70 -0.65 23.04
C GLU A 441 -22.02 -0.89 22.28
N ALA A 442 -22.18 -2.05 21.66
CA ALA A 442 -23.43 -2.45 21.02
C ALA A 442 -24.55 -2.83 22.01
N GLY A 443 -24.23 -3.06 23.29
CA GLY A 443 -25.18 -3.36 24.36
C GLY A 443 -25.08 -4.77 24.96
N ALA A 444 -24.05 -5.56 24.61
CA ALA A 444 -23.86 -6.89 25.20
C ALA A 444 -23.57 -6.79 26.71
N LYS A 445 -24.32 -7.56 27.51
CA LYS A 445 -24.21 -7.63 28.97
C LYS A 445 -22.93 -8.36 29.39
N GLU A 446 -22.69 -9.53 28.79
CA GLU A 446 -21.52 -10.37 29.00
C GLU A 446 -20.97 -10.80 27.64
N VAL A 447 -19.64 -10.91 27.50
CA VAL A 447 -18.93 -11.29 26.28
C VAL A 447 -17.94 -12.40 26.59
N HIS A 448 -18.25 -13.59 26.11
CA HIS A 448 -17.46 -14.82 26.30
C HIS A 448 -16.74 -15.17 24.99
N MET A 449 -15.42 -15.06 24.99
CA MET A 449 -14.59 -15.36 23.82
C MET A 449 -14.31 -16.86 23.73
N ARG A 450 -14.39 -17.43 22.53
CA ARG A 450 -14.09 -18.85 22.24
C ARG A 450 -13.25 -18.94 20.97
N ILE A 451 -12.10 -19.60 21.06
CA ILE A 451 -11.06 -19.55 20.01
C ILE A 451 -10.84 -20.94 19.41
N ALA A 452 -11.11 -21.10 18.12
CA ALA A 452 -11.07 -22.38 17.38
C ALA A 452 -9.64 -22.87 17.04
N SER A 453 -8.67 -22.48 17.87
CA SER A 453 -7.26 -22.81 17.81
C SER A 453 -6.73 -22.98 19.23
N PRO A 454 -5.73 -23.86 19.46
CA PRO A 454 -4.87 -23.76 20.63
C PRO A 454 -4.14 -22.40 20.69
N PRO A 455 -3.60 -22.00 21.86
CA PRO A 455 -2.84 -20.76 22.00
C PRO A 455 -1.59 -20.74 21.10
N ILE A 456 -1.34 -19.61 20.43
CA ILE A 456 -0.19 -19.44 19.53
C ILE A 456 0.99 -18.90 20.33
N VAL A 457 1.97 -19.78 20.61
CA VAL A 457 3.13 -19.51 21.49
C VAL A 457 4.44 -19.34 20.73
N ALA A 458 4.50 -19.79 19.47
CA ALA A 458 5.71 -19.70 18.65
C ALA A 458 5.40 -19.22 17.23
N SER A 459 6.38 -18.54 16.62
CA SER A 459 6.31 -18.10 15.23
C SER A 459 6.28 -19.29 14.25
N CYS A 460 5.85 -19.06 13.01
CA CYS A 460 5.99 -20.03 11.93
C CYS A 460 7.26 -19.76 11.13
N TYR A 461 7.92 -20.84 10.67
CA TYR A 461 9.05 -20.77 9.72
C TYR A 461 8.76 -21.55 8.42
N TYR A 462 7.49 -21.88 8.16
CA TYR A 462 7.05 -22.78 7.09
C TYR A 462 6.02 -22.15 6.15
N GLY A 463 6.15 -20.84 5.94
CA GLY A 463 5.26 -20.10 5.06
C GLY A 463 3.98 -19.61 5.72
N VAL A 464 4.12 -18.91 6.86
CA VAL A 464 3.06 -18.08 7.44
C VAL A 464 3.76 -16.88 8.08
N ASP A 465 3.38 -15.67 7.71
CA ASP A 465 3.80 -14.50 8.48
C ASP A 465 3.06 -14.46 9.81
N THR A 466 3.80 -14.88 10.82
CA THR A 466 3.54 -14.61 12.23
C THR A 466 4.52 -13.54 12.70
N PRO A 467 4.14 -12.69 13.67
CA PRO A 467 5.07 -11.79 14.33
C PRO A 467 6.14 -12.57 15.12
N SER A 468 7.12 -11.88 15.71
CA SER A 468 8.12 -12.53 16.57
C SER A 468 7.45 -13.18 17.79
N SER A 469 8.10 -14.18 18.39
CA SER A 469 7.53 -14.86 19.56
C SER A 469 7.40 -13.94 20.78
N GLU A 470 8.15 -12.83 20.83
CA GLU A 470 7.98 -11.79 21.86
C GLU A 470 6.70 -10.99 21.69
N GLU A 471 6.21 -10.81 20.46
CA GLU A 471 4.96 -10.08 20.19
C GLU A 471 3.71 -10.94 20.49
N LEU A 472 3.81 -12.27 20.35
CA LEU A 472 2.73 -13.23 20.61
C LEU A 472 2.20 -13.10 22.06
N ILE A 473 0.90 -12.86 22.21
CA ILE A 473 0.31 -12.61 23.53
C ILE A 473 0.32 -13.87 24.40
N SER A 474 -0.01 -15.03 23.82
CA SER A 474 -0.02 -16.32 24.53
C SER A 474 1.38 -16.88 24.87
N ASN A 475 2.45 -16.27 24.35
CA ASN A 475 3.82 -16.56 24.79
C ASN A 475 4.25 -15.69 26.00
N ARG A 476 3.55 -14.59 26.27
CA ARG A 476 3.82 -13.66 27.37
C ARG A 476 2.84 -13.74 28.53
N MET A 477 1.62 -14.24 28.28
CA MET A 477 0.46 -14.10 29.17
C MET A 477 -0.32 -15.42 29.24
N SER A 478 -0.70 -15.83 30.44
CA SER A 478 -1.61 -16.96 30.66
C SER A 478 -3.02 -16.67 30.14
N VAL A 479 -3.87 -17.71 30.03
CA VAL A 479 -5.24 -17.56 29.48
C VAL A 479 -6.08 -16.54 30.26
N ASP A 480 -5.93 -16.45 31.59
CA ASP A 480 -6.61 -15.45 32.42
C ASP A 480 -6.06 -14.03 32.20
N GLU A 481 -4.74 -13.88 32.06
CA GLU A 481 -4.15 -12.57 31.75
C GLU A 481 -4.55 -12.09 30.34
N VAL A 482 -4.68 -13.01 29.37
CA VAL A 482 -5.26 -12.70 28.03
C VAL A 482 -6.74 -12.34 28.15
N ARG A 483 -7.53 -13.07 28.96
CA ARG A 483 -8.96 -12.80 29.21
C ARG A 483 -9.18 -11.37 29.72
N ASP A 484 -8.36 -10.94 30.70
CA ASP A 484 -8.37 -9.59 31.25
C ASP A 484 -7.88 -8.54 30.24
N TYR A 485 -6.80 -8.82 29.49
CA TYR A 485 -6.27 -7.92 28.47
C TYR A 485 -7.27 -7.62 27.34
N ILE A 486 -8.04 -8.62 26.90
CA ILE A 486 -9.10 -8.42 25.91
C ILE A 486 -10.44 -7.95 26.53
N GLY A 487 -10.51 -7.81 27.85
CA GLY A 487 -11.70 -7.31 28.57
C GLY A 487 -12.92 -8.25 28.50
N SER A 488 -12.71 -9.55 28.34
CA SER A 488 -13.77 -10.57 28.21
C SER A 488 -14.20 -11.18 29.55
N ASP A 489 -15.46 -11.59 29.68
CA ASP A 489 -15.98 -12.23 30.91
C ASP A 489 -15.51 -13.69 31.05
N SER A 490 -15.29 -14.38 29.92
CA SER A 490 -14.53 -15.63 29.89
C SER A 490 -13.81 -15.80 28.55
N LEU A 491 -12.69 -16.52 28.55
CA LEU A 491 -11.93 -16.89 27.36
C LEU A 491 -11.62 -18.39 27.43
N ALA A 492 -11.80 -19.10 26.32
CA ALA A 492 -11.30 -20.46 26.17
C ALA A 492 -10.73 -20.69 24.76
N PHE A 493 -9.66 -21.48 24.70
CA PHE A 493 -9.00 -21.93 23.47
C PHE A 493 -9.30 -23.42 23.23
N LEU A 494 -9.20 -23.88 21.99
CA LEU A 494 -9.34 -25.29 21.64
C LEU A 494 -8.22 -26.12 22.31
N SER A 495 -8.58 -27.19 23.01
CA SER A 495 -7.60 -28.10 23.61
C SER A 495 -6.67 -28.71 22.56
N PHE A 496 -5.36 -28.55 22.73
CA PHE A 496 -4.35 -29.13 21.84
C PHE A 496 -4.42 -30.67 21.76
N GLU A 497 -4.66 -31.32 22.91
CA GLU A 497 -4.80 -32.77 22.97
C GLU A 497 -6.12 -33.25 22.37
N THR A 498 -7.19 -32.46 22.44
CA THR A 498 -8.49 -32.81 21.83
C THR A 498 -8.50 -32.53 20.32
N LEU A 499 -7.78 -31.50 19.86
CA LEU A 499 -7.46 -31.31 18.44
C LEU A 499 -6.73 -32.54 17.89
N LYS A 500 -5.66 -33.00 18.55
CA LYS A 500 -4.96 -34.24 18.18
C LYS A 500 -5.89 -35.46 18.22
N LYS A 501 -6.75 -35.59 19.24
CA LYS A 501 -7.73 -36.67 19.35
C LYS A 501 -8.74 -36.68 18.20
N HIS A 502 -9.20 -35.53 17.71
CA HIS A 502 -10.06 -35.41 16.53
C HIS A 502 -9.31 -35.76 15.23
N LEU A 503 -8.03 -35.38 15.12
CA LEU A 503 -7.19 -35.77 13.99
C LEU A 503 -6.89 -37.28 13.97
N GLY A 504 -6.98 -37.95 15.11
CA GLY A 504 -6.95 -39.41 15.18
C GLY A 504 -5.59 -39.99 14.78
N GLU A 505 -5.55 -40.89 13.80
CA GLU A 505 -4.29 -41.43 13.26
C GLU A 505 -3.50 -40.36 12.50
N ASP A 506 -4.19 -39.44 11.81
CA ASP A 506 -3.60 -38.27 11.14
C ASP A 506 -2.94 -37.30 12.12
N SER A 507 -3.16 -37.42 13.44
CA SER A 507 -2.57 -36.52 14.44
C SER A 507 -1.04 -36.48 14.43
N LYS A 508 -0.39 -37.41 13.74
CA LYS A 508 1.05 -37.39 13.48
C LYS A 508 1.44 -36.69 12.16
N THR A 509 0.56 -36.62 11.17
CA THR A 509 0.88 -36.07 9.84
C THR A 509 0.91 -34.55 9.81
N PHE A 510 0.58 -33.87 10.90
CA PHE A 510 0.51 -32.42 11.02
C PHE A 510 1.70 -31.79 11.76
N CYS A 511 2.02 -30.55 11.38
CA CYS A 511 2.92 -29.65 12.11
C CYS A 511 2.14 -28.81 13.12
N TYR A 512 2.62 -28.78 14.36
CA TYR A 512 2.06 -27.99 15.46
C TYR A 512 3.08 -27.02 16.07
N ALA A 513 4.10 -26.61 15.30
CA ALA A 513 5.21 -25.81 15.82
C ALA A 513 4.74 -24.50 16.50
N CYS A 514 3.74 -23.83 15.93
CA CYS A 514 3.14 -22.61 16.48
C CYS A 514 2.46 -22.79 17.85
N PHE A 515 2.04 -24.00 18.21
CA PHE A 515 1.40 -24.32 19.50
C PHE A 515 2.35 -24.97 20.52
N THR A 516 3.57 -25.33 20.10
CA THR A 516 4.45 -26.21 20.89
C THR A 516 5.92 -25.78 20.93
N GLY A 517 6.35 -24.86 20.07
CA GLY A 517 7.77 -24.55 19.82
C GLY A 517 8.57 -25.67 19.13
N ASN A 518 7.96 -26.82 18.86
CA ASN A 518 8.64 -27.99 18.31
C ASN A 518 8.61 -28.01 16.78
N TYR A 519 9.59 -27.36 16.18
CA TYR A 519 9.85 -27.30 14.73
C TYR A 519 10.37 -28.64 14.18
N PRO A 520 9.68 -29.29 13.22
CA PRO A 520 10.20 -30.52 12.58
C PRO A 520 11.49 -30.29 11.79
N VAL A 521 11.60 -29.16 11.09
CA VAL A 521 12.82 -28.69 10.43
C VAL A 521 13.28 -27.42 11.14
N LYS A 522 14.33 -27.53 11.96
CA LYS A 522 14.83 -26.41 12.77
C LYS A 522 15.57 -25.37 11.91
N PRO A 523 15.53 -24.07 12.26
CA PRO A 523 16.48 -23.08 11.76
C PRO A 523 17.94 -23.54 11.96
N THR A 524 18.76 -23.37 10.93
CA THR A 524 20.20 -23.69 10.97
C THR A 524 21.02 -22.61 11.69
N GLU A 525 20.45 -21.41 11.84
CA GLU A 525 21.00 -20.26 12.56
C GLU A 525 19.84 -19.52 13.24
N ASP A 526 20.14 -18.73 14.27
CA ASP A 526 19.14 -17.90 14.96
C ASP A 526 18.62 -16.81 14.02
N LYS A 527 17.46 -17.07 13.39
CA LYS A 527 16.68 -16.05 12.66
C LYS A 527 16.05 -15.07 13.67
N VAL A 528 16.88 -14.18 14.21
CA VAL A 528 16.47 -13.08 15.10
C VAL A 528 15.60 -12.08 14.32
N LYS A 529 14.29 -12.36 14.26
CA LYS A 529 13.24 -11.41 13.83
C LYS A 529 13.09 -10.33 14.92
N ARG A 530 14.17 -9.55 15.18
CA ARG A 530 14.13 -8.37 16.06
C ARG A 530 13.11 -7.39 15.47
N GLY A 531 12.20 -6.88 16.31
CA GLY A 531 11.01 -6.16 15.87
C GLY A 531 11.31 -4.94 15.00
N GLY A 532 10.44 -4.67 14.02
CA GLY A 532 10.58 -3.57 13.06
C GLY A 532 11.43 -3.93 11.84
N GLY A 533 10.89 -4.79 10.96
CA GLY A 533 11.61 -5.31 9.79
C GLY A 533 11.70 -4.36 8.58
N ASP A 534 12.26 -3.16 8.76
CA ASP A 534 12.62 -2.26 7.64
C ASP A 534 14.13 -2.00 7.61
N PHE A 535 14.90 -3.06 7.30
CA PHE A 535 16.35 -2.96 7.10
C PHE A 535 16.67 -2.65 5.63
N ILE A 536 16.95 -1.39 5.36
CA ILE A 536 17.69 -0.94 4.18
C ILE A 536 19.14 -1.44 4.32
N ASP A 537 19.66 -2.11 3.28
CA ASP A 537 21.08 -2.46 3.17
C ASP A 537 21.92 -1.22 2.81
N ASP A 538 22.17 -0.38 3.82
CA ASP A 538 23.21 0.66 3.75
C ASP A 538 24.58 0.01 3.97
N GLY A 539 25.09 -0.65 2.91
CA GLY A 539 26.35 -1.38 2.92
C GLY A 539 27.60 -0.49 3.08
N LEU A 540 27.83 0.05 4.29
CA LEU A 540 29.09 0.74 4.68
C LEU A 540 29.25 1.02 6.20
N VAL A 541 29.33 0.00 7.06
CA VAL A 541 30.02 0.10 8.38
C VAL A 541 30.82 -1.18 8.66
N GLY A 542 32.11 -1.04 8.97
CA GLY A 542 32.96 -2.15 9.43
C GLY A 542 32.74 -2.44 10.93
N GLY A 543 32.67 -3.71 11.30
CA GLY A 543 32.36 -4.12 12.67
C GLY A 543 33.42 -3.71 13.70
N ILE A 544 32.96 -3.11 14.81
CA ILE A 544 33.74 -2.92 16.04
C ILE A 544 32.89 -3.47 17.20
N ASN A 545 33.36 -4.57 17.80
CA ASN A 545 33.11 -5.06 19.17
C ASN A 545 33.27 -6.59 19.21
N ASN A 546 34.46 -7.10 19.55
CA ASN A 546 34.67 -8.48 20.05
C ASN A 546 36.12 -8.71 20.53
N ILE A 547 36.57 -7.97 21.55
CA ILE A 547 37.73 -8.36 22.37
C ILE A 547 37.49 -7.96 23.83
N GLU A 548 36.99 -8.89 24.65
CA GLU A 548 37.25 -8.93 26.10
C GLU A 548 37.47 -10.39 26.52
N GLY A 549 38.40 -10.63 27.45
CA GLY A 549 38.71 -11.96 27.98
C GLY A 549 40.22 -12.29 27.96
N GLY A 550 40.93 -11.98 29.06
CA GLY A 550 42.35 -12.32 29.20
C GLY A 550 43.10 -11.42 30.20
N SER A 551 42.97 -11.70 31.50
CA SER A 551 43.65 -10.94 32.55
C SER A 551 45.11 -11.37 32.74
N THR A 552 46.01 -10.42 33.04
CA THR A 552 47.18 -10.64 33.92
C THR A 552 47.80 -9.30 34.38
N VAL A 553 48.63 -9.34 35.43
CA VAL A 553 49.22 -8.18 36.11
C VAL A 553 50.74 -8.34 36.20
N ALA A 554 51.53 -7.31 35.85
CA ALA A 554 52.76 -6.93 36.58
C ALA A 554 53.56 -5.75 35.95
N MET A 555 54.13 -4.92 36.83
CA MET A 555 55.41 -4.18 36.77
C MET A 555 55.94 -3.59 35.44
N ALA A 556 55.83 -2.26 35.34
CA ALA A 556 56.92 -1.28 35.57
C ALA A 556 58.32 -1.42 34.89
N ASN A 557 58.84 -0.23 34.56
CA ASN A 557 60.24 0.25 34.62
C ASN A 557 61.17 0.24 33.38
N VAL A 558 61.81 1.41 33.20
CA VAL A 558 63.20 1.69 32.74
C VAL A 558 63.48 2.28 31.32
N PHE A 559 63.68 3.62 31.34
CA PHE A 559 64.68 4.47 30.64
C PHE A 559 64.58 4.85 29.13
N HIS A 560 64.65 6.19 28.89
CA HIS A 560 65.44 6.98 27.91
C HIS A 560 65.71 6.44 26.48
N ALA A 561 65.78 7.22 25.38
CA ALA A 561 65.88 8.67 25.12
C ALA A 561 65.79 8.93 23.58
N HIS A 562 65.72 10.13 22.97
CA HIS A 562 65.51 11.54 23.41
C HIS A 562 64.88 12.33 22.22
N GLN A 563 64.15 13.41 22.52
CA GLN A 563 64.28 14.82 22.03
C GLN A 563 65.10 15.20 20.76
N SER A 564 64.86 16.34 20.10
CA SER A 564 64.16 17.59 20.53
C SER A 564 63.72 18.51 19.38
N HIS A 565 62.60 19.24 19.62
CA HIS A 565 62.28 20.67 19.34
C HIS A 565 62.75 21.41 18.05
N LEU A 566 62.19 22.55 17.59
CA LEU A 566 60.93 23.33 17.61
C LEU A 566 61.31 24.77 17.12
N PHE A 567 60.34 25.58 16.69
CA PHE A 567 60.38 27.04 16.41
C PHE A 567 60.75 27.60 15.01
N PHE A 568 59.96 28.64 14.68
CA PHE A 568 60.02 29.70 13.65
C PHE A 568 60.62 30.99 14.27
N PRO A 569 60.72 32.20 13.63
CA PRO A 569 60.39 32.63 12.25
C PRO A 569 61.46 33.53 11.56
N LEU A 570 61.05 34.17 10.43
CA LEU A 570 61.50 35.46 9.84
C LEU A 570 62.39 35.46 8.57
N ASN A 571 62.32 36.62 7.88
CA ASN A 571 62.65 36.97 6.49
C ASN A 571 63.79 38.05 6.51
N PRO A 572 64.33 38.65 5.39
CA PRO A 572 64.02 38.50 3.96
C PRO A 572 65.22 38.51 2.95
N SER A 573 64.89 38.52 1.65
CA SER A 573 65.46 39.39 0.56
C SER A 573 66.49 38.91 -0.52
N ILE A 574 65.98 38.84 -1.77
CA ILE A 574 66.46 39.48 -3.04
C ILE A 574 67.85 39.12 -3.65
N SER A 575 67.87 38.60 -4.91
CA SER A 575 68.53 39.23 -6.10
C SER A 575 68.60 38.36 -7.41
N THR A 576 67.95 38.84 -8.51
CA THR A 576 68.42 39.02 -9.93
C THR A 576 69.19 37.90 -10.73
N VAL A 577 69.19 37.74 -12.09
CA VAL A 577 68.58 38.42 -13.28
C VAL A 577 68.79 37.65 -14.63
N ARG A 578 67.82 37.70 -15.59
CA ARG A 578 67.88 37.58 -17.10
C ARG A 578 68.59 36.37 -17.81
N SER A 579 68.43 36.08 -19.13
CA SER A 579 67.28 36.21 -20.09
C SER A 579 67.54 35.62 -21.51
N LYS A 580 66.46 35.11 -22.15
CA LYS A 580 66.06 35.21 -23.59
C LYS A 580 66.78 34.44 -24.76
N THR A 581 65.93 33.68 -25.49
CA THR A 581 65.76 33.53 -26.98
C THR A 581 66.86 33.02 -27.93
N GLN A 582 66.51 32.01 -28.76
CA GLN A 582 66.38 32.17 -30.24
C GLN A 582 65.54 31.04 -30.91
N THR A 583 65.47 30.98 -32.25
CA THR A 583 64.40 30.37 -33.08
C THR A 583 64.89 29.71 -34.39
N PHE A 584 64.23 28.65 -34.92
CA PHE A 584 63.61 28.58 -36.28
C PHE A 584 63.37 27.16 -36.92
N HIS A 585 62.26 27.08 -37.68
CA HIS A 585 61.92 26.31 -38.92
C HIS A 585 62.10 24.78 -39.13
N PHE A 586 61.26 24.29 -40.08
CA PHE A 586 61.14 22.94 -40.69
C PHE A 586 61.61 22.96 -42.16
N PRO A 587 61.88 21.79 -42.81
CA PRO A 587 60.93 21.29 -43.83
C PRO A 587 60.76 19.73 -43.87
N GLN A 588 60.26 19.17 -44.98
CA GLN A 588 59.71 17.81 -45.17
C GLN A 588 60.64 16.87 -45.99
N SER A 589 60.39 15.54 -46.02
CA SER A 589 60.03 14.74 -47.24
C SER A 589 60.21 13.20 -47.12
N THR A 590 59.44 12.46 -47.95
CA THR A 590 59.55 11.09 -48.55
C THR A 590 60.77 10.16 -48.32
N ALA A 591 60.75 8.82 -48.49
CA ALA A 591 59.67 7.79 -48.59
C ALA A 591 60.26 6.34 -48.34
N PRO A 592 60.02 5.24 -49.11
CA PRO A 592 59.45 4.02 -48.51
C PRO A 592 60.27 2.70 -48.63
N ALA A 593 59.97 1.71 -47.77
CA ALA A 593 60.34 0.30 -47.97
C ALA A 593 59.35 -0.66 -47.27
N ASN A 594 59.06 -1.81 -47.88
CA ASN A 594 58.20 -2.87 -47.32
C ASN A 594 59.03 -4.11 -46.97
N LEU A 595 58.90 -4.66 -45.76
CA LEU A 595 59.11 -6.09 -45.51
C LEU A 595 58.28 -6.56 -44.31
N ARG A 596 57.79 -7.81 -44.35
CA ARG A 596 56.97 -8.42 -43.29
C ARG A 596 57.85 -9.06 -42.21
N THR A 597 57.63 -8.69 -40.96
CA THR A 597 57.76 -9.58 -39.78
C THR A 597 56.82 -9.08 -38.68
N ASP A 598 56.31 -10.02 -37.87
CA ASP A 598 55.47 -9.71 -36.71
C ASP A 598 56.25 -8.98 -35.60
N LEU A 599 55.62 -7.97 -34.98
CA LEU A 599 55.90 -7.54 -33.60
C LEU A 599 54.88 -6.46 -33.16
N SER A 600 53.84 -6.87 -32.44
CA SER A 600 52.71 -6.01 -32.04
C SER A 600 53.04 -5.06 -30.88
N VAL A 601 53.86 -4.03 -31.11
CA VAL A 601 54.17 -3.00 -30.11
C VAL A 601 53.00 -2.00 -29.96
N ARG A 602 51.99 -2.39 -29.17
CA ARG A 602 50.90 -1.49 -28.76
C ARG A 602 51.46 -0.32 -27.92
N GLN A 603 51.53 0.87 -28.50
CA GLN A 603 51.71 2.11 -27.73
C GLN A 603 50.52 2.28 -26.75
N ARG A 604 50.80 2.17 -25.44
CA ARG A 604 49.80 2.36 -24.39
C ARG A 604 49.50 3.84 -24.18
N SER A 605 48.55 4.38 -24.94
CA SER A 605 47.82 5.57 -24.50
C SER A 605 46.92 5.20 -23.32
N VAL A 606 47.37 5.46 -22.10
CA VAL A 606 46.59 5.22 -20.87
C VAL A 606 45.59 6.37 -20.69
N LYS A 607 44.48 6.32 -21.43
CA LYS A 607 43.31 7.16 -21.10
C LYS A 607 42.75 6.70 -19.76
N CYS A 608 42.83 7.58 -18.76
CA CYS A 608 42.16 7.35 -17.47
C CYS A 608 40.65 7.49 -17.66
N MET A 609 39.93 6.36 -17.66
CA MET A 609 38.48 6.33 -17.80
C MET A 609 37.81 6.21 -16.42
N ALA A 610 36.76 7.00 -16.20
CA ALA A 610 35.94 6.93 -15.01
C ALA A 610 35.00 5.71 -15.04
N ASN A 611 34.73 5.13 -13.87
CA ASN A 611 33.74 4.06 -13.71
C ASN A 611 32.35 4.53 -14.23
N PRO A 612 31.61 3.75 -15.04
CA PRO A 612 30.30 4.15 -15.57
C PRO A 612 29.27 4.60 -14.52
N ARG A 613 29.31 4.05 -13.29
CA ARG A 613 28.48 4.52 -12.17
C ARG A 613 28.82 5.96 -11.77
N ARG A 614 30.11 6.32 -11.79
CA ARG A 614 30.60 7.69 -11.53
C ARG A 614 30.25 8.64 -12.68
N VAL A 615 30.35 8.20 -13.94
CA VAL A 615 29.93 9.00 -15.10
C VAL A 615 28.43 9.36 -14.98
N LYS A 616 27.56 8.37 -14.72
CA LYS A 616 26.11 8.60 -14.53
C LYS A 616 25.78 9.45 -13.29
N MET A 617 26.58 9.36 -12.22
CA MET A 617 26.41 10.20 -11.02
C MET A 617 26.77 11.67 -11.31
N VAL A 618 27.90 11.92 -12.00
CA VAL A 618 28.33 13.26 -12.41
C VAL A 618 27.34 13.87 -13.41
N ALA A 619 26.84 13.08 -14.37
CA ALA A 619 25.78 13.49 -15.29
C ALA A 619 24.55 14.05 -14.58
N LYS A 620 23.97 13.26 -13.66
CA LYS A 620 22.78 13.67 -12.88
C LYS A 620 23.03 14.89 -12.00
N GLN A 621 24.24 15.04 -11.44
CA GLN A 621 24.59 16.22 -10.65
C GLN A 621 24.72 17.47 -11.53
N ILE A 622 25.39 17.38 -12.68
CA ILE A 622 25.50 18.48 -13.65
C ILE A 622 24.11 18.89 -14.16
N MET A 623 23.24 17.93 -14.49
CA MET A 623 21.85 18.20 -14.90
C MET A 623 21.09 19.01 -13.85
N ARG A 624 21.19 18.64 -12.57
CA ARG A 624 20.55 19.37 -11.45
C ARG A 624 21.09 20.79 -11.32
N GLU A 625 22.41 20.97 -11.29
CA GLU A 625 23.03 22.30 -11.14
C GLU A 625 22.73 23.21 -12.34
N LEU A 626 22.70 22.68 -13.56
CA LEU A 626 22.31 23.42 -14.75
C LEU A 626 20.83 23.84 -14.71
N SER A 627 19.94 22.94 -14.29
CA SER A 627 18.50 23.24 -14.18
C SER A 627 18.22 24.29 -13.11
N ASP A 628 18.93 24.25 -11.97
CA ASP A 628 18.90 25.29 -10.95
C ASP A 628 19.38 26.63 -11.52
N MET A 629 20.54 26.65 -12.20
CA MET A 629 21.05 27.88 -12.81
C MET A 629 20.11 28.49 -13.86
N LEU A 630 19.40 27.70 -14.67
CA LEU A 630 18.36 28.25 -15.58
C LEU A 630 17.21 28.95 -14.83
N LEU A 631 16.92 28.53 -13.60
CA LEU A 631 15.84 29.05 -12.76
C LEU A 631 16.29 30.17 -11.80
N THR A 632 17.58 30.29 -11.50
CA THR A 632 18.10 31.24 -10.49
C THR A 632 19.15 32.23 -11.00
N ASP A 633 19.78 31.99 -12.16
CA ASP A 633 20.90 32.79 -12.65
C ASP A 633 20.46 33.81 -13.71
N ASN A 634 20.45 35.08 -13.33
CA ASN A 634 20.05 36.19 -14.20
C ASN A 634 20.86 36.25 -15.51
N VAL A 635 22.14 35.84 -15.51
CA VAL A 635 23.01 35.89 -16.70
C VAL A 635 22.60 34.82 -17.72
N LEU A 636 22.06 33.68 -17.25
CA LEU A 636 21.48 32.65 -18.10
C LEU A 636 20.04 32.97 -18.51
N GLN A 637 19.22 33.52 -17.62
CA GLN A 637 17.86 33.96 -17.96
C GLN A 637 17.87 35.04 -19.05
N HIS A 638 18.70 36.08 -18.93
CA HIS A 638 18.89 37.08 -19.99
C HIS A 638 19.59 36.54 -21.24
N ALA A 639 20.26 35.39 -21.19
CA ALA A 639 20.83 34.75 -22.37
C ALA A 639 19.80 33.94 -23.15
N VAL A 640 18.88 33.27 -22.45
CA VAL A 640 17.77 32.51 -23.03
C VAL A 640 16.66 33.45 -23.53
N LEU A 641 16.38 34.52 -22.78
CA LEU A 641 15.33 35.52 -23.07
C LEU A 641 15.93 36.95 -23.11
N PRO A 642 16.68 37.31 -24.16
CA PRO A 642 17.25 38.65 -24.31
C PRO A 642 16.17 39.68 -24.68
N GLU A 643 15.84 40.58 -23.75
CA GLU A 643 14.78 41.62 -23.89
C GLU A 643 14.94 42.55 -25.11
N ALA A 644 16.12 42.61 -25.73
CA ALA A 644 16.38 43.43 -26.92
C ALA A 644 16.06 42.75 -28.26
N ALA A 645 15.77 41.44 -28.28
CA ALA A 645 15.53 40.67 -29.50
C ALA A 645 14.05 40.29 -29.72
N LEU A 646 13.25 40.31 -28.66
CA LEU A 646 11.83 39.95 -28.66
C LEU A 646 11.02 41.22 -28.35
N GLY A 647 10.08 41.56 -29.24
CA GLY A 647 9.28 42.78 -29.16
C GLY A 647 8.29 42.77 -27.99
N ALA A 648 7.43 43.80 -27.92
CA ALA A 648 6.58 44.10 -26.77
C ALA A 648 5.46 43.09 -26.44
N ASP A 649 5.45 41.91 -27.07
CA ASP A 649 4.50 40.82 -26.83
C ASP A 649 4.97 39.92 -25.66
N ARG A 650 4.97 40.50 -24.45
CA ARG A 650 5.22 39.75 -23.22
C ARG A 650 4.03 38.82 -22.95
N TYR A 651 4.21 37.51 -23.19
CA TYR A 651 3.77 36.40 -22.29
C TYR A 651 4.02 34.98 -22.85
N LEU A 652 4.46 34.82 -24.11
CA LEU A 652 4.96 33.54 -24.65
C LEU A 652 6.49 33.42 -24.53
N SER A 653 7.02 33.55 -23.31
CA SER A 653 8.43 33.29 -23.03
C SER A 653 8.75 31.79 -23.22
N SER A 654 9.66 31.47 -24.14
CA SER A 654 9.96 30.07 -24.50
C SER A 654 10.53 29.29 -23.31
N LEU A 655 9.83 28.24 -22.88
CA LEU A 655 10.21 27.45 -21.71
C LEU A 655 11.40 26.56 -22.08
N THR A 656 12.59 26.99 -21.68
CA THR A 656 13.86 26.30 -21.94
C THR A 656 14.18 25.34 -20.79
N THR A 657 14.32 24.06 -21.11
CA THR A 657 14.55 22.97 -20.16
C THR A 657 15.69 22.08 -20.62
N ILE A 658 16.29 21.33 -19.69
CA ILE A 658 17.34 20.35 -19.99
C ILE A 658 16.71 18.96 -19.92
N SER A 659 16.69 18.26 -21.05
CA SER A 659 16.08 16.93 -21.17
C SER A 659 17.02 15.81 -20.72
N ASP A 660 18.31 15.88 -21.06
CA ASP A 660 19.34 14.95 -20.59
C ASP A 660 20.76 15.57 -20.59
N VAL A 661 21.71 14.92 -19.92
CA VAL A 661 23.13 15.30 -19.87
C VAL A 661 24.02 14.07 -20.06
N GLU A 662 24.66 13.95 -21.22
CA GLU A 662 25.73 12.96 -21.43
C GLU A 662 27.08 13.50 -20.96
N VAL A 663 27.90 12.64 -20.36
CA VAL A 663 29.27 12.96 -19.93
C VAL A 663 30.23 11.94 -20.52
N SER A 664 31.36 12.40 -21.07
CA SER A 664 32.37 11.51 -21.66
C SER A 664 33.02 10.61 -20.60
N ASN A 665 33.48 9.42 -21.01
CA ASN A 665 34.11 8.45 -20.10
C ASN A 665 35.42 8.94 -19.46
N ASP A 666 36.05 9.99 -19.99
CA ASP A 666 37.21 10.68 -19.41
C ASP A 666 36.81 11.93 -18.59
N LEU A 667 35.51 12.21 -18.43
CA LEU A 667 34.92 13.35 -17.73
C LEU A 667 35.39 14.73 -18.24
N GLN A 668 35.86 14.83 -19.49
CA GLN A 668 36.35 16.08 -20.08
C GLN A 668 35.33 16.83 -20.92
N ILE A 669 34.30 16.15 -21.43
CA ILE A 669 33.25 16.76 -22.28
C ILE A 669 31.88 16.39 -21.70
N VAL A 670 30.99 17.38 -21.66
CA VAL A 670 29.57 17.23 -21.31
C VAL A 670 28.75 17.70 -22.50
N LYS A 671 27.82 16.87 -22.96
CA LYS A 671 26.71 17.32 -23.81
C LYS A 671 25.51 17.61 -22.91
N VAL A 672 24.83 18.72 -23.15
CA VAL A 672 23.58 19.08 -22.49
C VAL A 672 22.52 19.14 -23.58
N TYR A 673 21.52 18.28 -23.48
CA TYR A 673 20.37 18.25 -24.38
C TYR A 673 19.31 19.20 -23.84
N VAL A 674 18.82 20.08 -24.72
CA VAL A 674 17.95 21.21 -24.36
C VAL A 674 16.67 21.14 -25.19
N SER A 675 15.54 21.11 -24.51
CA SER A 675 14.21 21.23 -25.11
C SER A 675 13.66 22.63 -24.83
N VAL A 676 13.33 23.36 -25.90
CA VAL A 676 12.76 24.71 -25.83
C VAL A 676 11.33 24.67 -26.34
N PHE A 677 10.35 24.91 -25.46
CA PHE A 677 8.94 25.00 -25.82
C PHE A 677 8.60 26.44 -26.19
N GLY A 678 8.34 26.72 -27.46
CA GLY A 678 8.03 28.05 -27.98
C GLY A 678 7.93 28.04 -29.50
N ASP A 679 7.90 29.24 -30.10
CA ASP A 679 8.06 29.40 -31.54
C ASP A 679 9.52 29.13 -31.96
N ASP A 680 9.73 28.79 -33.24
CA ASP A 680 11.06 28.38 -33.70
C ASP A 680 12.13 29.48 -33.57
N ARG A 681 11.75 30.76 -33.63
CA ARG A 681 12.67 31.88 -33.37
C ARG A 681 13.06 31.93 -31.89
N GLY A 682 12.11 31.68 -30.98
CA GLY A 682 12.35 31.50 -29.56
C GLY A 682 13.26 30.30 -29.24
N LYS A 683 13.18 29.21 -30.03
CA LYS A 683 14.11 28.07 -29.95
C LYS A 683 15.54 28.48 -30.35
N ASP A 684 15.70 29.05 -31.55
CA ASP A 684 16.99 29.50 -32.09
C ASP A 684 17.71 30.46 -31.13
N VAL A 685 16.99 31.48 -30.65
CA VAL A 685 17.53 32.49 -29.72
C VAL A 685 17.98 31.86 -28.40
N ALA A 686 17.17 30.99 -27.80
CA ALA A 686 17.51 30.31 -26.55
C ALA A 686 18.76 29.42 -26.69
N ILE A 687 18.80 28.61 -27.76
CA ILE A 687 19.90 27.68 -28.03
C ILE A 687 21.20 28.45 -28.37
N ALA A 688 21.13 29.53 -29.16
CA ALA A 688 22.28 30.40 -29.43
C ALA A 688 22.76 31.12 -28.15
N GLY A 689 21.83 31.57 -27.33
CA GLY A 689 22.07 32.18 -26.02
C GLY A 689 22.90 31.27 -25.10
N LEU A 690 22.44 30.03 -24.88
CA LEU A 690 23.16 29.04 -24.07
C LEU A 690 24.53 28.69 -24.66
N LYS A 691 24.62 28.49 -25.98
CA LYS A 691 25.91 28.27 -26.66
C LYS A 691 26.89 29.44 -26.43
N SER A 692 26.42 30.68 -26.44
CA SER A 692 27.25 31.87 -26.12
C SER A 692 27.77 31.89 -24.68
N LYS A 693 26.97 31.39 -23.72
CA LYS A 693 27.31 31.37 -22.28
C LYS A 693 28.01 30.09 -21.82
N ALA A 694 28.30 29.12 -22.68
CA ALA A 694 28.91 27.84 -22.29
C ALA A 694 30.21 27.97 -21.46
N LYS A 695 31.01 29.02 -21.68
CA LYS A 695 32.21 29.33 -20.86
C LYS A 695 31.85 29.83 -19.45
N TYR A 696 30.77 30.59 -19.30
CA TYR A 696 30.24 31.06 -18.02
C TYR A 696 29.64 29.89 -17.22
N VAL A 697 28.81 29.08 -17.87
CA VAL A 697 28.25 27.83 -17.31
C VAL A 697 29.37 26.92 -16.79
N ARG A 698 30.46 26.77 -17.55
CA ARG A 698 31.66 26.02 -17.13
C ARG A 698 32.37 26.63 -15.92
N SER A 699 32.37 27.95 -15.75
CA SER A 699 32.88 28.60 -14.53
C SER A 699 32.02 28.22 -13.32
N GLU A 700 30.70 28.40 -13.42
CA GLU A 700 29.81 28.25 -12.26
C GLU A 700 29.63 26.78 -11.84
N LEU A 701 29.56 25.83 -12.78
CA LEU A 701 29.66 24.39 -12.46
C LEU A 701 30.98 24.05 -11.73
N GLY A 702 32.09 24.68 -12.12
CA GLY A 702 33.38 24.50 -11.45
C GLY A 702 33.36 24.92 -9.98
N LYS A 703 32.72 26.05 -9.68
CA LYS A 703 32.53 26.56 -8.31
C LYS A 703 31.56 25.70 -7.51
N ARG A 704 30.35 25.49 -8.04
CA ARG A 704 29.24 24.76 -7.39
C ARG A 704 29.63 23.31 -7.07
N MET A 705 30.25 22.61 -8.02
CA MET A 705 30.60 21.18 -7.89
C MET A 705 32.04 20.91 -7.41
N LYS A 706 32.87 21.94 -7.18
CA LYS A 706 34.27 21.85 -6.70
C LYS A 706 35.14 20.86 -7.51
N LEU A 707 34.96 20.84 -8.82
CA LEU A 707 35.62 19.85 -9.70
C LEU A 707 37.11 20.15 -9.90
N ARG A 708 37.96 19.12 -9.75
CA ARG A 708 39.42 19.21 -9.99
C ARG A 708 39.77 19.57 -11.45
N LEU A 709 38.90 19.22 -12.39
CA LEU A 709 38.94 19.65 -13.78
C LEU A 709 37.49 19.81 -14.24
N THR A 710 37.07 21.02 -14.60
CA THR A 710 35.69 21.24 -15.05
C THR A 710 35.56 20.89 -16.54
N PRO A 711 34.63 20.02 -16.94
CA PRO A 711 34.45 19.61 -18.34
C PRO A 711 34.05 20.75 -19.26
N GLU A 712 34.28 20.58 -20.55
CA GLU A 712 33.73 21.43 -21.60
C GLU A 712 32.24 21.15 -21.79
N VAL A 713 31.39 22.18 -21.64
CA VAL A 713 29.94 22.08 -21.79
C VAL A 713 29.55 22.40 -23.24
N ARG A 714 28.77 21.53 -23.86
CA ARG A 714 28.24 21.70 -25.23
C ARG A 714 26.73 21.55 -25.22
N PHE A 715 26.00 22.60 -25.58
CA PHE A 715 24.54 22.58 -25.69
C PHE A 715 24.11 22.05 -27.06
N ILE A 716 23.19 21.08 -27.05
CA ILE A 716 22.60 20.39 -28.19
C ILE A 716 21.08 20.51 -28.05
N GLU A 717 20.38 20.66 -29.16
CA GLU A 717 18.92 20.71 -29.20
C GLU A 717 18.33 19.28 -29.23
N ASP A 718 17.15 19.10 -28.65
CA ASP A 718 16.49 17.80 -28.53
C ASP A 718 15.19 17.72 -29.35
N GLU A 719 15.30 17.21 -30.58
CA GLU A 719 14.18 16.97 -31.51
C GLU A 719 13.20 15.87 -31.05
N SER A 720 13.53 15.10 -30.01
CA SER A 720 12.85 13.82 -29.70
C SER A 720 11.36 13.98 -29.42
N MET A 721 10.97 15.05 -28.71
CA MET A 721 9.56 15.31 -28.37
C MET A 721 8.73 15.69 -29.59
N GLU A 722 9.27 16.51 -30.48
CA GLU A 722 8.56 16.97 -31.68
C GLU A 722 8.36 15.84 -32.71
N ARG A 723 9.27 14.87 -32.71
CA ARG A 723 9.13 13.60 -33.44
C ARG A 723 8.01 12.73 -32.86
N GLY A 724 7.86 12.71 -31.53
CA GLY A 724 6.76 12.04 -30.84
C GLY A 724 5.38 12.63 -31.17
N SER A 725 5.23 13.96 -31.08
CA SER A 725 3.98 14.65 -31.42
C SER A 725 3.55 14.41 -32.87
N ARG A 726 4.51 14.35 -33.81
CA ARG A 726 4.25 14.01 -35.22
C ARG A 726 3.74 12.57 -35.40
N VAL A 727 4.19 11.61 -34.60
CA VAL A 727 3.65 10.23 -34.63
C VAL A 727 2.21 10.17 -34.11
N ILE A 728 1.89 10.90 -33.03
CA ILE A 728 0.52 10.94 -32.48
C ILE A 728 -0.47 11.53 -33.50
N ALA A 729 -0.12 12.64 -34.15
CA ALA A 729 -0.95 13.27 -35.19
C ALA A 729 -1.18 12.36 -36.42
N ILE A 730 -0.27 11.42 -36.71
CA ILE A 730 -0.45 10.39 -37.75
C ILE A 730 -1.40 9.28 -37.26
N LEU A 731 -1.26 8.83 -36.01
CA LEU A 731 -2.12 7.79 -35.43
C LEU A 731 -3.59 8.24 -35.32
N ASP A 732 -3.85 9.49 -34.98
CA ASP A 732 -5.24 9.99 -34.90
C ASP A 732 -5.87 10.24 -36.28
N LYS A 733 -5.07 10.54 -37.32
CA LYS A 733 -5.56 10.48 -38.71
C LYS A 733 -5.95 9.06 -39.12
N ILE A 734 -5.11 8.06 -38.82
CA ILE A 734 -5.38 6.65 -39.10
C ILE A 734 -6.63 6.14 -38.34
N LYS A 735 -6.96 6.71 -37.17
CA LYS A 735 -8.25 6.46 -36.51
C LYS A 735 -9.43 7.09 -37.26
N ALA A 736 -9.32 8.35 -37.67
CA ALA A 736 -10.38 9.03 -38.40
C ALA A 736 -10.71 8.32 -39.72
N GLU A 737 -9.68 7.90 -40.47
CA GLU A 737 -9.80 7.15 -41.73
C GLU A 737 -10.45 5.76 -41.52
N LYS A 738 -10.33 5.17 -40.32
CA LYS A 738 -10.97 3.89 -39.96
C LYS A 738 -12.38 4.01 -39.38
N GLY A 739 -12.91 5.20 -39.18
CA GLY A 739 -14.26 5.42 -38.66
C GLY A 739 -15.36 5.42 -39.73
N SER A 740 -15.03 5.13 -41.00
CA SER A 740 -15.89 5.43 -42.16
C SER A 740 -16.28 4.21 -43.02
N GLU A 741 -16.09 2.99 -42.52
CA GLU A 741 -16.49 1.76 -43.22
C GLU A 741 -17.33 0.84 -42.32
N GLY A 742 -18.65 0.78 -42.56
CA GLY A 742 -19.48 -0.38 -42.23
C GLY A 742 -20.62 -0.21 -41.21
N GLU A 743 -21.78 0.28 -41.67
CA GLU A 743 -23.04 -0.49 -41.66
C GLU A 743 -24.05 0.11 -42.67
N PRO A 744 -24.95 -0.67 -43.31
CA PRO A 744 -25.73 -0.22 -44.47
C PRO A 744 -27.19 0.20 -44.17
N GLU A 745 -27.75 1.02 -45.06
CA GLU A 745 -29.09 1.61 -44.97
C GLU A 745 -30.22 0.69 -45.49
N THR A 746 -31.48 1.04 -45.15
CA THR A 746 -32.66 0.67 -45.95
C THR A 746 -33.61 1.87 -46.12
N SER A 747 -33.63 2.42 -47.34
CA SER A 747 -34.79 2.90 -48.13
C SER A 747 -36.14 3.15 -47.42
N ASP A 748 -36.90 4.23 -47.67
CA ASP A 748 -36.91 5.12 -48.85
C ASP A 748 -37.19 6.61 -48.51
N SER A 749 -36.97 7.46 -49.52
CA SER A 749 -37.17 8.93 -49.57
C SER A 749 -38.28 9.27 -50.62
N PRO A 750 -38.61 10.54 -50.99
CA PRO A 750 -37.96 11.81 -50.64
C PRO A 750 -38.89 13.03 -50.36
N GLU A 751 -38.22 14.19 -50.22
CA GLU A 751 -38.65 15.56 -50.56
C GLU A 751 -39.32 16.50 -49.52
N ASP A 752 -38.85 17.75 -49.60
CA ASP A 752 -39.34 19.07 -49.15
C ASP A 752 -39.44 19.47 -47.66
N ASP A 753 -38.34 20.10 -47.23
CA ASP A 753 -38.24 21.46 -46.65
C ASP A 753 -38.98 21.89 -45.34
N GLN A 754 -38.12 22.22 -44.35
CA GLN A 754 -38.12 23.43 -43.50
C GLN A 754 -39.14 23.66 -42.35
N ASP A 755 -38.54 23.65 -41.15
CA ASP A 755 -38.73 24.62 -40.04
C ASP A 755 -39.84 24.37 -39.00
N TRP A 756 -39.72 25.11 -37.89
CA TRP A 756 -40.62 25.29 -36.74
C TRP A 756 -40.58 24.24 -35.61
N GLY A 757 -39.96 24.68 -34.50
CA GLY A 757 -40.63 24.82 -33.19
C GLY A 757 -41.14 23.56 -32.47
N VAL A 758 -40.66 23.36 -31.24
CA VAL A 758 -41.30 22.48 -30.25
C VAL A 758 -41.88 23.35 -29.13
N ASP A 759 -43.21 23.35 -29.02
CA ASP A 759 -43.97 23.85 -27.86
C ASP A 759 -44.45 22.67 -26.99
N ASP A 760 -44.96 23.00 -25.80
CA ASP A 760 -45.43 22.07 -24.75
C ASP A 760 -46.70 21.25 -25.13
N PRO A 761 -46.98 20.16 -24.39
CA PRO A 761 -48.32 19.61 -24.21
C PRO A 761 -48.93 19.97 -22.83
N ASP A 762 -50.23 20.32 -22.86
CA ASP A 762 -51.14 20.71 -21.76
C ASP A 762 -51.32 19.62 -20.66
N GLU A 763 -52.08 19.77 -19.55
CA GLU A 763 -53.23 20.62 -19.18
C GLU A 763 -53.13 21.03 -17.66
N ASP A 764 -53.92 21.91 -17.05
CA ASP A 764 -55.20 22.57 -17.41
C ASP A 764 -55.37 23.91 -16.63
N ILE A 765 -56.26 24.83 -17.06
CA ILE A 765 -56.51 26.15 -16.43
C ILE A 765 -58.00 26.42 -16.17
N ILE A 766 -58.34 26.81 -14.94
CA ILE A 766 -59.64 27.41 -14.60
C ILE A 766 -59.51 28.95 -14.54
N TYR A 767 -60.16 29.65 -15.47
CA TYR A 767 -60.26 31.11 -15.51
C TYR A 767 -61.42 31.65 -14.67
N ILE A 768 -61.23 32.83 -14.06
CA ILE A 768 -62.30 33.81 -13.82
C ILE A 768 -61.81 35.18 -14.32
N SER A 769 -62.63 35.82 -15.15
CA SER A 769 -62.35 37.12 -15.79
C SER A 769 -63.23 38.24 -15.24
N ASP A 770 -62.70 39.45 -15.10
CA ASP A 770 -63.50 40.70 -15.07
C ASP A 770 -62.80 41.81 -15.88
N PRO A 771 -63.35 42.25 -17.03
CA PRO A 771 -62.71 43.21 -17.92
C PRO A 771 -63.16 44.66 -17.62
N ASN A 772 -62.55 45.30 -16.62
CA ASN A 772 -62.78 46.72 -16.31
C ASN A 772 -61.48 47.54 -16.18
N LEU A 773 -60.80 47.73 -17.32
CA LEU A 773 -59.66 48.65 -17.43
C LEU A 773 -60.13 50.11 -17.45
N HIS A 774 -60.31 50.73 -16.28
CA HIS A 774 -60.52 52.18 -16.18
C HIS A 774 -59.73 52.85 -15.04
N THR A 775 -58.61 53.48 -15.44
CA THR A 775 -58.11 54.76 -14.92
C THR A 775 -58.34 55.04 -13.43
N LYS A 776 -57.49 54.47 -12.56
CA LYS A 776 -57.18 55.08 -11.26
C LYS A 776 -55.68 55.28 -11.11
N SER A 777 -55.30 56.55 -10.94
CA SER A 777 -53.96 56.99 -10.56
C SER A 777 -53.50 56.29 -9.28
N PHE A 778 -52.41 55.52 -9.35
CA PHE A 778 -51.79 54.99 -8.14
C PHE A 778 -50.99 56.11 -7.46
N ASN A 779 -51.37 56.42 -6.22
CA ASN A 779 -50.82 57.54 -5.48
C ASN A 779 -49.36 57.28 -5.07
N MET A 780 -48.51 58.29 -5.28
CA MET A 780 -47.10 58.30 -4.81
C MET A 780 -47.03 58.66 -3.31
N SER A 781 -47.75 57.92 -2.46
CA SER A 781 -47.89 58.26 -1.03
C SER A 781 -48.22 57.08 -0.10
N THR A 782 -47.72 55.86 -0.35
CA THR A 782 -47.78 54.77 0.66
C THR A 782 -46.62 53.78 0.61
N PHE A 783 -45.38 54.27 0.49
CA PHE A 783 -44.16 53.49 0.78
C PHE A 783 -43.39 54.14 1.95
N SER A 784 -43.81 53.84 3.18
CA SER A 784 -43.05 54.21 4.39
C SER A 784 -42.03 53.12 4.71
N GLY A 785 -41.02 52.99 3.84
CA GLY A 785 -39.90 52.07 3.96
C GLY A 785 -38.71 52.59 3.17
N ASP A 786 -37.50 52.31 3.63
CA ASP A 786 -36.27 52.89 3.06
C ASP A 786 -35.93 52.23 1.71
N GLU A 787 -36.21 52.94 0.61
CA GLU A 787 -36.00 52.46 -0.76
C GLU A 787 -34.54 52.07 -1.05
N THR A 788 -33.58 52.58 -0.26
CA THR A 788 -32.15 52.25 -0.41
C THR A 788 -31.78 50.89 0.20
N ALA A 789 -32.61 50.34 1.09
CA ALA A 789 -32.24 49.14 1.84
C ALA A 789 -32.06 47.87 0.98
N PRO A 790 -32.97 47.50 0.05
CA PRO A 790 -32.80 46.31 -0.77
C PRO A 790 -31.58 46.36 -1.68
N PHE A 791 -31.17 47.55 -2.12
CA PHE A 791 -29.96 47.76 -2.93
C PHE A 791 -28.70 47.28 -2.19
N PHE A 792 -28.54 47.62 -0.90
CA PHE A 792 -27.42 47.12 -0.10
C PHE A 792 -27.47 45.60 0.10
N GLY A 793 -28.67 45.01 0.18
CA GLY A 793 -28.86 43.56 0.19
C GLY A 793 -28.35 42.88 -1.07
N PHE A 794 -28.82 43.30 -2.25
CA PHE A 794 -28.36 42.75 -3.53
C PHE A 794 -26.87 43.03 -3.80
N LEU A 795 -26.35 44.18 -3.37
CA LEU A 795 -24.92 44.47 -3.42
C LEU A 795 -24.10 43.50 -2.54
N GLY A 796 -24.63 43.09 -1.40
CA GLY A 796 -24.07 42.02 -0.56
C GLY A 796 -24.03 40.67 -1.28
N ALA A 797 -25.15 40.24 -1.88
CA ALA A 797 -25.22 38.99 -2.64
C ALA A 797 -24.23 38.99 -3.83
N ALA A 798 -24.13 40.11 -4.56
CA ALA A 798 -23.16 40.28 -5.64
C ALA A 798 -21.71 40.23 -5.13
N ALA A 799 -21.39 40.92 -4.03
CA ALA A 799 -20.05 40.92 -3.44
C ALA A 799 -19.62 39.51 -2.97
N ALA A 800 -20.55 38.75 -2.38
CA ALA A 800 -20.31 37.37 -1.94
C ALA A 800 -19.86 36.49 -3.11
N LEU A 801 -20.60 36.52 -4.21
CA LEU A 801 -20.33 35.70 -5.39
C LEU A 801 -19.08 36.18 -6.13
N VAL A 802 -18.96 37.48 -6.44
CA VAL A 802 -17.88 38.04 -7.25
C VAL A 802 -16.51 37.83 -6.60
N PHE A 803 -16.33 38.24 -5.33
CA PHE A 803 -15.02 38.12 -4.69
C PHE A 803 -14.63 36.65 -4.41
N SER A 804 -15.60 35.79 -4.09
CA SER A 804 -15.33 34.34 -3.93
C SER A 804 -14.94 33.68 -5.25
N CYS A 805 -15.62 34.03 -6.36
CA CYS A 805 -15.27 33.52 -7.69
C CYS A 805 -13.92 34.08 -8.19
N MET A 806 -13.57 35.32 -7.88
CA MET A 806 -12.22 35.86 -8.14
C MET A 806 -11.14 35.09 -7.34
N GLY A 807 -11.42 34.74 -6.09
CA GLY A 807 -10.56 33.87 -5.27
C GLY A 807 -10.39 32.48 -5.89
N ALA A 808 -11.50 31.83 -6.25
CA ALA A 808 -11.51 30.52 -6.88
C ALA A 808 -10.75 30.51 -8.22
N ALA A 809 -10.98 31.52 -9.07
CA ALA A 809 -10.30 31.67 -10.36
C ALA A 809 -8.79 31.89 -10.20
N TYR A 810 -8.36 32.77 -9.29
CA TYR A 810 -6.93 32.97 -9.01
C TYR A 810 -6.29 31.71 -8.44
N GLY A 811 -6.92 31.06 -7.45
CA GLY A 811 -6.41 29.85 -6.82
C GLY A 811 -6.27 28.69 -7.81
N THR A 812 -7.27 28.54 -8.69
CA THR A 812 -7.30 27.58 -9.80
C THR A 812 -6.17 27.85 -10.80
N ALA A 813 -6.12 29.07 -11.35
CA ALA A 813 -5.13 29.44 -12.36
C ALA A 813 -3.69 29.33 -11.84
N LYS A 814 -3.43 29.81 -10.62
CA LYS A 814 -2.10 29.81 -10.04
C LYS A 814 -1.66 28.39 -9.64
N SER A 815 -2.52 27.59 -9.03
CA SER A 815 -2.23 26.17 -8.75
C SER A 815 -2.05 25.34 -10.04
N GLY A 816 -2.79 25.68 -11.10
CA GLY A 816 -2.68 25.04 -12.41
C GLY A 816 -1.29 25.15 -13.04
N VAL A 817 -0.57 26.25 -12.82
CA VAL A 817 0.85 26.39 -13.23
C VAL A 817 1.74 25.38 -12.49
N GLY A 818 1.49 25.14 -11.20
CA GLY A 818 2.13 24.08 -10.43
C GLY A 818 1.84 22.68 -11.00
N VAL A 819 0.58 22.39 -11.33
CA VAL A 819 0.16 21.10 -11.91
C VAL A 819 0.74 20.89 -13.31
N ALA A 820 0.80 21.91 -14.16
CA ALA A 820 1.48 21.83 -15.46
C ALA A 820 2.99 21.55 -15.29
N SER A 821 3.62 22.18 -14.29
CA SER A 821 5.02 21.93 -13.94
C SER A 821 5.25 20.51 -13.39
N MET A 822 4.28 19.94 -12.66
CA MET A 822 4.28 18.51 -12.30
C MET A 822 4.20 17.61 -13.53
N GLY A 823 3.36 17.96 -14.53
CA GLY A 823 3.24 17.20 -15.77
C GLY A 823 4.54 17.04 -16.55
N VAL A 824 5.44 18.03 -16.47
CA VAL A 824 6.78 17.98 -17.07
C VAL A 824 7.80 17.24 -16.18
N MET A 825 7.75 17.43 -14.85
CA MET A 825 8.74 16.84 -13.94
C MET A 825 8.46 15.39 -13.53
N ARG A 826 7.19 15.03 -13.31
CA ARG A 826 6.70 13.73 -12.81
C ARG A 826 5.24 13.52 -13.25
N PRO A 827 4.98 13.14 -14.53
CA PRO A 827 3.63 12.94 -15.05
C PRO A 827 2.81 11.93 -14.23
N GLU A 828 3.46 10.94 -13.61
CA GLU A 828 2.84 9.93 -12.75
C GLU A 828 2.24 10.49 -11.44
N LEU A 829 2.56 11.73 -11.07
CA LEU A 829 2.06 12.41 -9.87
C LEU A 829 1.05 13.53 -10.17
N VAL A 830 0.71 13.79 -11.43
CA VAL A 830 -0.22 14.87 -11.84
C VAL A 830 -1.57 14.72 -11.16
N MET A 831 -2.22 13.55 -11.26
CA MET A 831 -3.55 13.31 -10.68
C MET A 831 -3.59 13.51 -9.17
N LYS A 832 -2.52 13.14 -8.44
CA LYS A 832 -2.39 13.37 -6.99
C LYS A 832 -2.22 14.85 -6.65
N SER A 833 -1.80 15.67 -7.60
CA SER A 833 -1.43 17.08 -7.41
C SER A 833 -2.53 18.06 -7.80
N ILE A 834 -3.68 17.57 -8.27
CA ILE A 834 -4.86 18.38 -8.63
C ILE A 834 -5.59 18.96 -7.40
N VAL A 835 -5.35 18.42 -6.20
CA VAL A 835 -6.05 18.81 -4.94
C VAL A 835 -6.13 20.33 -4.69
N PRO A 836 -5.07 21.15 -4.86
CA PRO A 836 -5.16 22.60 -4.62
C PRO A 836 -6.12 23.32 -5.59
N VAL A 837 -6.28 22.79 -6.81
CA VAL A 837 -7.23 23.30 -7.81
C VAL A 837 -8.67 23.02 -7.37
N VAL A 838 -8.93 21.81 -6.85
CA VAL A 838 -10.25 21.44 -6.31
C VAL A 838 -10.61 22.30 -5.09
N MET A 839 -9.69 22.46 -4.14
CA MET A 839 -9.88 23.30 -2.95
C MET A 839 -10.13 24.77 -3.31
N ALA A 840 -9.46 25.30 -4.35
CA ALA A 840 -9.75 26.64 -4.87
C ALA A 840 -11.18 26.74 -5.45
N GLY A 841 -11.65 25.71 -6.15
CA GLY A 841 -13.00 25.67 -6.73
C GLY A 841 -14.12 25.74 -5.69
N VAL A 842 -13.95 25.10 -4.53
CA VAL A 842 -14.96 25.08 -3.44
C VAL A 842 -15.29 26.49 -2.93
N LEU A 843 -14.35 27.44 -2.99
CA LEU A 843 -14.55 28.82 -2.55
C LEU A 843 -15.72 29.51 -3.27
N GLY A 844 -15.93 29.22 -4.56
CA GLY A 844 -17.06 29.76 -5.33
C GLY A 844 -18.42 29.31 -4.78
N ILE A 845 -18.49 28.09 -4.22
CA ILE A 845 -19.70 27.52 -3.62
C ILE A 845 -20.06 28.28 -2.34
N TYR A 846 -19.07 28.67 -1.52
CA TYR A 846 -19.31 29.48 -0.31
C TYR A 846 -19.94 30.84 -0.66
N GLY A 847 -19.42 31.53 -1.69
CA GLY A 847 -20.00 32.76 -2.20
C GLY A 847 -21.42 32.60 -2.76
N LEU A 848 -21.68 31.50 -3.48
CA LEU A 848 -23.00 31.16 -4.01
C LEU A 848 -24.02 30.90 -2.89
N ILE A 849 -23.64 30.15 -1.84
CA ILE A 849 -24.50 29.88 -0.69
C ILE A 849 -24.95 31.19 -0.02
N ILE A 850 -24.03 32.11 0.25
CA ILE A 850 -24.38 33.41 0.85
C ILE A 850 -25.23 34.26 -0.11
N ALA A 851 -24.92 34.28 -1.40
CA ALA A 851 -25.72 35.01 -2.39
C ALA A 851 -27.18 34.50 -2.46
N VAL A 852 -27.39 33.18 -2.43
CA VAL A 852 -28.72 32.56 -2.39
C VAL A 852 -29.44 32.88 -1.08
N ILE A 853 -28.78 32.72 0.08
CA ILE A 853 -29.38 33.03 1.39
C ILE A 853 -29.85 34.50 1.43
N ILE A 854 -28.98 35.45 1.07
CA ILE A 854 -29.32 36.88 1.02
C ILE A 854 -30.48 37.12 0.05
N SER A 855 -30.45 36.53 -1.16
CA SER A 855 -31.52 36.67 -2.15
C SER A 855 -32.87 36.18 -1.62
N THR A 856 -32.92 35.01 -0.95
CA THR A 856 -34.15 34.51 -0.32
C THR A 856 -34.64 35.37 0.86
N GLY A 857 -33.74 36.13 1.50
CA GLY A 857 -34.08 37.10 2.55
C GLY A 857 -34.75 38.38 2.03
N ILE A 858 -34.52 38.76 0.77
CA ILE A 858 -35.07 39.99 0.17
C ILE A 858 -36.43 39.69 -0.48
N ASN A 859 -37.48 39.54 0.33
CA ASN A 859 -38.84 39.27 -0.14
C ASN A 859 -39.72 40.55 -0.12
N PRO A 860 -39.96 41.21 -1.28
CA PRO A 860 -40.69 42.48 -1.34
C PRO A 860 -42.21 42.38 -1.09
N LYS A 861 -42.75 41.17 -0.94
CA LYS A 861 -44.20 40.95 -0.69
C LYS A 861 -44.53 40.45 0.73
N ALA A 862 -43.54 40.03 1.52
CA ALA A 862 -43.78 39.33 2.79
C ALA A 862 -43.20 40.02 4.05
N LYS A 863 -42.18 40.87 3.92
CA LYS A 863 -41.60 41.62 5.05
C LYS A 863 -41.14 43.01 4.60
N SER A 864 -41.38 44.03 5.43
CA SER A 864 -40.68 45.31 5.31
C SER A 864 -39.20 45.09 5.56
N TYR A 865 -38.36 45.48 4.61
CA TYR A 865 -36.92 45.28 4.61
C TYR A 865 -36.23 46.60 4.99
N TYR A 866 -35.48 46.65 6.10
CA TYR A 866 -34.95 47.90 6.66
C TYR A 866 -33.48 48.10 6.32
N LEU A 867 -33.01 49.36 6.45
CA LEU A 867 -31.62 49.73 6.17
C LEU A 867 -30.60 48.91 6.99
N PHE A 868 -30.96 48.51 8.21
CA PHE A 868 -30.17 47.58 9.03
C PHE A 868 -30.03 46.19 8.39
N ASP A 869 -31.11 45.61 7.87
CA ASP A 869 -31.08 44.33 7.14
C ASP A 869 -30.25 44.45 5.85
N GLY A 870 -30.35 45.60 5.16
CA GLY A 870 -29.50 45.99 4.03
C GLY A 870 -28.01 45.95 4.37
N TYR A 871 -27.60 46.63 5.43
CA TYR A 871 -26.20 46.63 5.86
C TYR A 871 -25.72 45.30 6.47
N ALA A 872 -26.61 44.54 7.12
CA ALA A 872 -26.29 43.19 7.62
C ALA A 872 -26.01 42.22 6.48
N HIS A 873 -26.81 42.25 5.41
CA HIS A 873 -26.57 41.45 4.20
C HIS A 873 -25.37 41.94 3.38
N LEU A 874 -25.14 43.26 3.28
CA LEU A 874 -23.90 43.80 2.69
C LEU A 874 -22.66 43.29 3.43
N SER A 875 -22.69 43.34 4.76
CA SER A 875 -21.58 42.90 5.62
C SER A 875 -21.38 41.38 5.58
N SER A 876 -22.46 40.60 5.53
CA SER A 876 -22.44 39.15 5.32
C SER A 876 -21.75 38.78 4.00
N GLY A 877 -22.15 39.45 2.91
CA GLY A 877 -21.60 39.21 1.58
C GLY A 877 -20.13 39.62 1.45
N LEU A 878 -19.74 40.77 2.00
CA LEU A 878 -18.33 41.21 2.02
C LEU A 878 -17.46 40.29 2.90
N ALA A 879 -17.97 39.84 4.06
CA ALA A 879 -17.23 38.95 4.95
C ALA A 879 -16.91 37.60 4.29
N CYS A 880 -17.90 36.97 3.64
CA CYS A 880 -17.67 35.72 2.90
C CYS A 880 -16.82 35.97 1.65
N GLY A 881 -17.14 36.99 0.86
CA GLY A 881 -16.47 37.28 -0.41
C GLY A 881 -14.99 37.60 -0.27
N LEU A 882 -14.61 38.50 0.65
CA LEU A 882 -13.22 38.90 0.85
C LEU A 882 -12.40 37.80 1.54
N ALA A 883 -13.02 36.98 2.39
CA ALA A 883 -12.38 35.79 2.94
C ALA A 883 -12.13 34.72 1.86
N GLY A 884 -13.10 34.49 0.97
CA GLY A 884 -12.95 33.63 -0.21
C GLY A 884 -11.84 34.11 -1.15
N LEU A 885 -11.78 35.42 -1.44
CA LEU A 885 -10.69 36.02 -2.22
C LEU A 885 -9.31 35.78 -1.58
N SER A 886 -9.21 36.01 -0.27
CA SER A 886 -7.95 35.86 0.49
C SER A 886 -7.49 34.40 0.57
N ALA A 887 -8.41 33.48 0.83
CA ALA A 887 -8.15 32.04 0.81
C ALA A 887 -7.74 31.57 -0.58
N GLY A 888 -8.38 32.06 -1.65
CA GLY A 888 -8.02 31.75 -3.03
C GLY A 888 -6.61 32.20 -3.41
N MET A 889 -6.17 33.38 -2.95
CA MET A 889 -4.79 33.84 -3.10
C MET A 889 -3.80 32.94 -2.34
N ALA A 890 -4.11 32.58 -1.09
CA ALA A 890 -3.26 31.70 -0.29
C ALA A 890 -3.16 30.28 -0.89
N ILE A 891 -4.29 29.67 -1.25
CA ILE A 891 -4.36 28.36 -1.93
C ILE A 891 -3.62 28.40 -3.26
N GLY A 892 -3.76 29.46 -4.06
CA GLY A 892 -3.03 29.62 -5.32
C GLY A 892 -1.51 29.62 -5.13
N ILE A 893 -0.99 30.43 -4.21
CA ILE A 893 0.45 30.55 -3.96
C ILE A 893 1.01 29.26 -3.33
N VAL A 894 0.32 28.69 -2.34
CA VAL A 894 0.74 27.46 -1.66
C VAL A 894 0.61 26.23 -2.59
N GLY A 895 -0.42 26.17 -3.42
CA GLY A 895 -0.59 25.12 -4.42
C GLY A 895 0.50 25.16 -5.48
N ASP A 896 0.76 26.33 -6.07
CA ASP A 896 1.80 26.52 -7.08
C ASP A 896 3.22 26.17 -6.58
N ALA A 897 3.57 26.64 -5.37
CA ALA A 897 4.86 26.34 -4.75
C ALA A 897 4.94 24.91 -4.20
N GLY A 898 3.88 24.43 -3.55
CA GLY A 898 3.80 23.13 -2.90
C GLY A 898 3.77 21.97 -3.90
N VAL A 899 3.07 22.12 -5.02
CA VAL A 899 3.08 21.12 -6.11
C VAL A 899 4.48 21.04 -6.72
N ARG A 900 5.17 22.16 -6.98
CA ARG A 900 6.58 22.12 -7.44
C ARG A 900 7.53 21.51 -6.39
N ALA A 901 7.33 21.78 -5.10
CA ALA A 901 8.12 21.16 -4.03
C ALA A 901 7.88 19.64 -3.95
N ASN A 902 6.63 19.20 -4.09
CA ASN A 902 6.24 17.79 -4.20
C ASN A 902 6.85 17.11 -5.44
N ALA A 903 6.91 17.81 -6.57
CA ALA A 903 7.51 17.32 -7.81
C ALA A 903 8.99 16.97 -7.63
N GLN A 904 9.70 17.72 -6.79
CA GLN A 904 11.08 17.44 -6.41
C GLN A 904 11.16 16.35 -5.33
N GLN A 905 10.41 16.51 -4.23
CA GLN A 905 10.42 15.62 -3.05
C GLN A 905 9.00 15.14 -2.68
N PRO A 906 8.60 13.91 -3.08
CA PRO A 906 7.25 13.39 -2.83
C PRO A 906 6.85 13.26 -1.35
N LYS A 907 7.81 13.29 -0.42
CA LYS A 907 7.55 13.30 1.03
C LYS A 907 6.89 14.61 1.50
N LEU A 908 6.94 15.68 0.71
CA LEU A 908 6.35 16.98 1.06
C LEU A 908 4.83 17.07 0.79
N PHE A 909 4.24 16.06 0.12
CA PHE A 909 2.81 16.05 -0.22
C PHE A 909 1.90 16.32 1.00
N VAL A 910 2.10 15.62 2.11
CA VAL A 910 1.28 15.77 3.33
C VAL A 910 1.45 17.18 3.93
N GLY A 911 2.66 17.73 3.90
CA GLY A 911 2.93 19.09 4.36
C GLY A 911 2.21 20.15 3.53
N MET A 912 2.19 20.00 2.20
CA MET A 912 1.42 20.86 1.30
C MET A 912 -0.08 20.82 1.63
N ILE A 913 -0.67 19.63 1.79
CA ILE A 913 -2.10 19.47 2.08
C ILE A 913 -2.48 20.13 3.42
N LEU A 914 -1.67 19.99 4.47
CA LEU A 914 -1.92 20.65 5.75
C LEU A 914 -1.97 22.18 5.63
N ILE A 915 -1.06 22.79 4.87
CA ILE A 915 -1.05 24.25 4.68
C ILE A 915 -2.28 24.71 3.88
N LEU A 916 -2.70 23.94 2.88
CA LEU A 916 -3.90 24.24 2.09
C LEU A 916 -5.19 24.19 2.92
N ILE A 917 -5.31 23.24 3.85
CA ILE A 917 -6.45 23.16 4.79
C ILE A 917 -6.52 24.41 5.68
N PHE A 918 -5.37 24.88 6.19
CA PHE A 918 -5.34 26.14 6.97
C PHE A 918 -5.64 27.38 6.11
N ALA A 919 -5.32 27.37 4.82
CA ALA A 919 -5.68 28.45 3.90
C ALA A 919 -7.20 28.46 3.59
N GLU A 920 -7.82 27.31 3.39
CA GLU A 920 -9.27 27.19 3.15
C GLU A 920 -10.10 27.56 4.38
N ALA A 921 -9.63 27.23 5.59
CA ALA A 921 -10.31 27.55 6.85
C ALA A 921 -10.62 29.06 7.00
N LEU A 922 -9.82 29.94 6.40
CA LEU A 922 -10.07 31.39 6.37
C LEU A 922 -11.40 31.73 5.69
N ALA A 923 -11.72 31.08 4.56
CA ALA A 923 -12.99 31.27 3.86
C ALA A 923 -14.16 30.63 4.62
N LEU A 924 -13.94 29.50 5.28
CA LEU A 924 -14.95 28.86 6.13
C LEU A 924 -15.37 29.78 7.30
N TYR A 925 -14.44 30.49 7.93
CA TYR A 925 -14.78 31.51 8.93
C TYR A 925 -15.60 32.66 8.34
N GLY A 926 -15.26 33.13 7.12
CA GLY A 926 -16.05 34.14 6.39
C GLY A 926 -17.48 33.68 6.08
N LEU A 927 -17.65 32.42 5.67
CA LEU A 927 -18.95 31.79 5.44
C LEU A 927 -19.78 31.72 6.73
N ILE A 928 -19.20 31.23 7.83
CA ILE A 928 -19.88 31.12 9.13
C ILE A 928 -20.32 32.51 9.63
N VAL A 929 -19.45 33.52 9.54
CA VAL A 929 -19.80 34.91 9.88
C VAL A 929 -20.90 35.46 8.96
N GLY A 930 -20.83 35.17 7.66
CA GLY A 930 -21.88 35.54 6.70
C GLY A 930 -23.24 34.94 7.03
N ILE A 931 -23.30 33.66 7.38
CA ILE A 931 -24.53 32.98 7.82
C ILE A 931 -25.05 33.61 9.12
N ILE A 932 -24.19 33.87 10.10
CA ILE A 932 -24.60 34.49 11.38
C ILE A 932 -25.16 35.91 11.14
N LEU A 933 -24.49 36.73 10.34
CA LEU A 933 -24.94 38.09 10.02
C LEU A 933 -26.27 38.11 9.26
N SER A 934 -26.45 37.21 8.27
CA SER A 934 -27.72 37.09 7.54
C SER A 934 -28.84 36.52 8.40
N SER A 935 -28.57 35.54 9.27
CA SER A 935 -29.57 35.00 10.22
C SER A 935 -30.06 36.02 11.25
N ARG A 936 -29.28 37.09 11.49
CA ARG A 936 -29.64 38.20 12.39
C ARG A 936 -30.43 39.30 11.70
N ALA A 937 -30.38 39.41 10.36
CA ALA A 937 -31.30 40.25 9.60
C ALA A 937 -32.74 39.76 9.86
N GLY A 938 -33.62 40.65 10.30
CA GLY A 938 -34.97 40.32 10.76
C GLY A 938 -35.10 39.66 12.15
N GLN A 939 -34.01 39.42 12.91
CA GLN A 939 -34.11 38.97 14.32
C GLN A 939 -34.11 40.11 15.35
N SER A 940 -33.68 41.33 14.99
CA SER A 940 -33.63 42.49 15.90
C SER A 940 -35.01 43.12 16.15
N ARG A 941 -35.96 42.30 16.60
CA ARG A 941 -37.37 42.65 16.89
C ARG A 941 -37.86 42.00 18.20
N ALA A 942 -36.96 41.84 19.16
CA ALA A 942 -37.23 41.25 20.47
C ALA A 942 -36.88 42.18 21.66
N GLU A 943 -36.36 43.38 21.36
CA GLU A 943 -36.12 44.52 22.27
C GLU A 943 -36.62 45.79 21.58
#